data_AF-A0A948ZY45-F1
#
_entry.id   AF-A0A948ZY45-F1
#
_cell.length_a   1.000
_cell.length_b   1.000
_cell.length_c   1.000
_cell.angle_alpha   90.00
_cell.angle_beta   90.00
_cell.angle_gamma   90.00
#
_symmetry.space_group_name_H-M   'P 1'
#
loop_
_entity.id
_entity.type
_entity.pdbx_description
1 polymer ?
#
loop_
_entity_poly.entity_id
_entity_poly.type
_entity_poly.pdbx_seq_one_letter_code
_entity_poly.pdbx_strand_id
1 'polypeptide(L)'
;MKKNVFLLSLFLFVFAWTNSSSAFEDLKVETPKLQSKLSFLTLNETKVLVSVLNGENEAILGLQKGDFHITKGPKTAQIISVEDVAEQRDQGLNIVLVVDNSYSMKMRKAISPVLGAMDEFLSLVRPIDNVNVITFADPRSSAQTRVSSRITQSGDSALLNLSLKESYSDPTDGTYLYDAMQEGLKIIRNMPEKSQKFMVIFTDGEDINSIIKPVDLQLAAAGLKNFTAFAVDYMDRPGLDPFLSSFAEGTGGSIRKAKSASDFLPIFKEFSTTIFHRYAVTFRFLNPPIGTLSSEPATVNIEEITMVDSSPFLNYIYFDTGMSEISERYVTFAQPGEAEGFAIEKLQDTMEKYHQILNIIGKRLVDNPEARITIVGCNSNTGEEKGRLELSRSRADKVFAYLRYVWGIDPSRMEVKAQNLPTVPSTSRVPEGVMENQRVEIYSDNPAILDTINSTYLQEECDTSEIRIVPTIEAETVIDKWQFRLLGGGKELLTREGTGTPPASFVFDIKSLGVHNVALMGQITAEMDGQDNEGNTFSIATAVPTKINFLRREERIAQKLESKVIEKYGLILFEFDRSDLKDRNQVIVNRVITRMAQLQSAAMDIAGHTDIIGKEDYNIKLSERRASAVYGAMLETGIAVGSQITYVGDGPNNPPYDNDIPEGRALNRTVIITLMYTENGE
;
A
#
# COMPACT_ATOMS: atom_id res chain seq x y z
N MET A 1 -28.31 3.20 -59.15
CA MET A 1 -28.94 2.71 -57.90
C MET A 1 -28.44 3.61 -56.78
N LYS A 2 -29.21 4.60 -56.28
CA LYS A 2 -30.17 4.47 -55.14
C LYS A 2 -29.48 3.74 -53.96
N LYS A 3 -29.21 4.35 -52.79
CA LYS A 3 -30.01 5.29 -51.98
C LYS A 3 -29.13 6.12 -51.05
N ASN A 4 -29.53 7.38 -50.89
CA ASN A 4 -29.23 8.25 -49.76
C ASN A 4 -29.76 7.64 -48.45
N VAL A 5 -28.98 7.74 -47.38
CA VAL A 5 -29.50 7.78 -46.01
C VAL A 5 -28.86 8.97 -45.32
N PHE A 6 -29.69 9.98 -45.09
CA PHE A 6 -29.45 11.16 -44.27
C PHE A 6 -29.57 10.71 -42.81
N LEU A 7 -28.55 10.88 -41.97
CA LEU A 7 -28.71 10.83 -40.52
C LEU A 7 -28.18 12.14 -39.93
N LEU A 8 -29.14 12.89 -39.41
CA LEU A 8 -29.01 14.21 -38.82
C LEU A 8 -28.46 14.04 -37.38
N SER A 9 -27.16 14.21 -37.16
CA SER A 9 -26.59 14.27 -35.81
C SER A 9 -26.60 15.72 -35.32
N LEU A 10 -27.57 16.01 -34.46
CA LEU A 10 -27.75 17.25 -33.72
C LEU A 10 -26.54 17.45 -32.78
N PHE A 11 -25.58 18.29 -33.16
CA PHE A 11 -24.53 18.75 -32.25
C PHE A 11 -25.15 19.78 -31.30
N LEU A 12 -25.48 19.35 -30.08
CA LEU A 12 -25.80 20.23 -28.97
C LEU A 12 -24.48 20.92 -28.53
N PHE A 13 -24.28 22.17 -28.97
CA PHE A 13 -23.25 23.03 -28.40
C PHE A 13 -23.68 23.40 -26.97
N VAL A 14 -23.19 22.66 -25.98
CA VAL A 14 -23.19 23.11 -24.59
C VAL A 14 -22.08 24.17 -24.51
N PHE A 15 -22.50 25.44 -24.49
CA PHE A 15 -21.61 26.54 -24.12
C PHE A 15 -21.21 26.35 -22.65
N ALA A 16 -20.03 25.79 -22.43
CA ALA A 16 -19.35 25.87 -21.14
C ALA A 16 -18.97 27.33 -20.91
N TRP A 17 -19.77 28.04 -20.11
CA TRP A 17 -19.30 29.29 -19.50
C TRP A 17 -18.32 28.92 -18.40
N THR A 18 -17.04 29.14 -18.68
CA THR A 18 -15.98 29.10 -17.68
C THR A 18 -16.18 30.27 -16.73
N ASN A 19 -16.68 30.01 -15.52
CA ASN A 19 -16.55 30.94 -14.42
C ASN A 19 -15.36 30.54 -13.54
N SER A 20 -14.53 31.54 -13.30
CA SER A 20 -13.30 31.52 -12.52
C SER A 20 -13.52 31.15 -11.05
N SER A 21 -12.86 30.08 -10.62
CA SER A 21 -12.14 29.91 -9.34
C SER A 21 -12.70 30.63 -8.10
N SER A 22 -13.37 29.88 -7.23
CA SER A 22 -13.15 29.96 -5.77
C SER A 22 -13.31 28.55 -5.15
N ALA A 23 -12.44 28.18 -4.21
CA ALA A 23 -12.25 26.83 -3.67
C ALA A 23 -13.41 26.25 -2.81
N PHE A 24 -14.63 26.79 -2.96
CA PHE A 24 -15.80 26.50 -2.15
C PHE A 24 -16.93 25.75 -2.89
N GLU A 25 -16.83 25.50 -4.20
CA GLU A 25 -17.92 24.88 -5.00
C GLU A 25 -18.01 23.33 -4.93
N ASP A 26 -17.07 22.64 -4.26
CA ASP A 26 -17.04 21.16 -4.17
C ASP A 26 -17.75 20.57 -2.95
N LEU A 27 -18.39 21.39 -2.11
CA LEU A 27 -19.07 20.89 -0.91
C LEU A 27 -20.46 20.34 -1.29
N LYS A 28 -20.72 19.08 -0.96
CA LYS A 28 -22.04 18.45 -1.13
C LYS A 28 -22.66 18.23 0.25
N VAL A 29 -23.91 18.64 0.42
CA VAL A 29 -24.69 18.44 1.65
C VAL A 29 -25.93 17.64 1.28
N GLU A 30 -26.13 16.51 1.95
CA GLU A 30 -27.23 15.58 1.67
C GLU A 30 -27.93 15.16 2.96
N THR A 31 -29.16 14.69 2.78
CA THR A 31 -29.97 14.07 3.84
C THR A 31 -30.41 12.67 3.37
N PRO A 32 -29.48 11.71 3.24
CA PRO A 32 -29.71 10.46 2.48
C PRO A 32 -30.80 9.56 3.08
N LYS A 33 -31.14 9.75 4.36
CA LYS A 33 -32.20 9.00 5.05
C LYS A 33 -33.59 9.63 4.88
N LEU A 34 -33.70 10.78 4.22
CA LEU A 34 -34.92 11.55 4.07
C LEU A 34 -35.26 11.74 2.59
N GLN A 35 -36.55 11.61 2.25
CA GLN A 35 -37.05 12.09 0.97
C GLN A 35 -37.34 13.59 1.10
N SER A 36 -36.33 14.41 0.78
CA SER A 36 -36.40 15.86 0.97
C SER A 36 -35.72 16.66 -0.14
N LYS A 37 -36.20 17.90 -0.32
CA LYS A 37 -35.52 18.94 -1.11
C LYS A 37 -34.61 19.73 -0.17
N LEU A 38 -33.31 19.75 -0.45
CA LEU A 38 -32.31 20.42 0.37
C LEU A 38 -31.73 21.62 -0.37
N SER A 39 -31.58 22.74 0.34
CA SER A 39 -30.75 23.87 -0.08
C SER A 39 -29.81 24.26 1.06
N PHE A 40 -28.59 24.70 0.75
CA PHE A 40 -27.65 25.12 1.77
C PHE A 40 -26.83 26.34 1.35
N LEU A 41 -26.35 27.07 2.35
CA LEU A 41 -25.43 28.19 2.23
C LEU A 41 -24.19 27.89 3.08
N THR A 42 -23.01 27.93 2.47
CA THR A 42 -21.75 27.80 3.20
C THR A 42 -21.43 29.11 3.93
N LEU A 43 -21.43 29.06 5.27
CA LEU A 43 -21.12 30.23 6.11
C LEU A 43 -19.61 30.40 6.24
N ASN A 44 -18.90 29.30 6.51
CA ASN A 44 -17.44 29.21 6.56
C ASN A 44 -16.99 27.75 6.33
N GLU A 45 -15.70 27.47 6.48
CA GLU A 45 -15.10 26.14 6.21
C GLU A 45 -15.60 25.01 7.13
N THR A 46 -16.25 25.34 8.25
CA THR A 46 -16.72 24.38 9.25
C THR A 46 -18.22 24.47 9.52
N LYS A 47 -18.96 25.35 8.82
CA LYS A 47 -20.38 25.59 9.11
C LYS A 47 -21.16 25.90 7.84
N VAL A 48 -22.27 25.18 7.66
CA VAL A 48 -23.28 25.42 6.62
C VAL A 48 -24.64 25.72 7.24
N LEU A 49 -25.44 26.52 6.55
CA LEU A 49 -26.82 26.82 6.88
C LEU A 49 -27.73 26.06 5.91
N VAL A 50 -28.52 25.12 6.39
CA VAL A 50 -29.28 24.17 5.58
C VAL A 50 -30.77 24.38 5.76
N SER A 51 -31.54 24.35 4.67
CA SER A 51 -32.99 24.25 4.68
C SER A 51 -33.38 22.91 4.06
N VAL A 52 -34.21 22.14 4.77
CA VAL A 52 -34.64 20.80 4.37
C VAL A 52 -36.16 20.80 4.32
N LEU A 53 -36.72 20.56 3.14
CA LEU A 53 -38.15 20.56 2.89
C LEU A 53 -38.65 19.16 2.53
N ASN A 54 -39.85 18.79 2.96
CA ASN A 54 -40.52 17.53 2.58
C ASN A 54 -41.10 17.60 1.15
N GLY A 55 -41.77 16.52 0.71
CA GLY A 55 -42.42 16.46 -0.62
C GLY A 55 -43.55 17.47 -0.84
N GLU A 56 -44.07 18.08 0.23
CA GLU A 56 -45.10 19.12 0.21
C GLU A 56 -44.51 20.54 0.31
N ASN A 57 -43.17 20.67 0.25
CA ASN A 57 -42.39 21.90 0.46
C ASN A 57 -42.46 22.51 1.87
N GLU A 58 -42.83 21.71 2.89
CA GLU A 58 -42.80 22.14 4.28
C GLU A 58 -41.46 21.82 4.94
N ALA A 59 -40.99 22.67 5.86
CA ALA A 59 -39.74 22.46 6.58
C ALA A 59 -39.78 21.20 7.48
N ILE A 60 -38.76 20.35 7.38
CA ILE A 60 -38.59 19.18 8.25
C ILE A 60 -37.96 19.63 9.56
N LEU A 61 -38.66 19.42 10.67
CA LEU A 61 -38.22 19.81 12.00
C LEU A 61 -37.54 18.65 12.76
N GLY A 62 -36.74 18.98 13.76
CA GLY A 62 -36.10 18.04 14.69
C GLY A 62 -34.87 17.29 14.15
N LEU A 63 -34.27 17.75 13.05
CA LEU A 63 -33.10 17.08 12.44
C LEU A 63 -31.89 17.01 13.39
N GLN A 64 -31.18 15.88 13.34
CA GLN A 64 -30.04 15.53 14.17
C GLN A 64 -28.78 15.31 13.34
N LYS A 65 -27.62 15.17 14.01
CA LYS A 65 -26.31 14.96 13.35
C LYS A 65 -26.32 13.81 12.34
N GLY A 66 -27.00 12.70 12.67
CA GLY A 66 -27.04 11.49 11.86
C GLY A 66 -27.93 11.58 10.61
N ASP A 67 -28.62 12.71 10.41
CA ASP A 67 -29.46 12.97 9.24
C ASP A 67 -28.68 13.66 8.12
N PHE A 68 -27.57 14.33 8.44
CA PHE A 68 -26.76 15.05 7.48
C PHE A 68 -25.55 14.23 7.05
N HIS A 69 -25.25 14.31 5.76
CA HIS A 69 -24.03 13.79 5.15
C HIS A 69 -23.36 14.93 4.38
N ILE A 70 -22.13 15.30 4.76
CA ILE A 70 -21.39 16.39 4.12
C ILE A 70 -20.11 15.82 3.52
N THR A 71 -19.87 16.05 2.23
CA THR A 71 -18.67 15.58 1.52
C THR A 71 -17.97 16.69 0.76
N LYS A 72 -16.65 16.57 0.58
CA LYS A 72 -15.84 17.41 -0.32
C LYS A 72 -14.92 16.51 -1.14
N GLY A 73 -15.23 16.32 -2.43
CA GLY A 73 -14.59 15.29 -3.24
C GLY A 73 -14.80 13.89 -2.63
N PRO A 74 -13.73 13.09 -2.38
CA PRO A 74 -13.85 11.77 -1.75
C PRO A 74 -13.97 11.81 -0.22
N LYS A 75 -13.83 12.97 0.42
CA LYS A 75 -13.79 13.09 1.89
C LYS A 75 -15.18 13.25 2.47
N THR A 76 -15.46 12.52 3.54
CA THR A 76 -16.66 12.71 4.37
C THR A 76 -16.32 13.55 5.60
N ALA A 77 -17.18 14.52 5.93
CA ALA A 77 -17.00 15.33 7.11
C ALA A 77 -17.65 14.68 8.34
N GLN A 78 -17.01 14.80 9.49
CA GLN A 78 -17.62 14.52 10.78
C GLN A 78 -18.56 15.67 11.17
N ILE A 79 -19.84 15.36 11.39
CA ILE A 79 -20.83 16.33 11.86
C ILE A 79 -20.64 16.57 13.36
N ILE A 80 -20.27 17.80 13.73
CA ILE A 80 -19.97 18.22 15.10
C ILE A 80 -21.25 18.68 15.81
N SER A 81 -22.07 19.51 15.18
CA SER A 81 -23.36 19.95 15.73
C SER A 81 -24.39 20.22 14.63
N VAL A 82 -25.67 20.11 15.00
CA VAL A 82 -26.83 20.51 14.20
C VAL A 82 -27.71 21.31 15.15
N GLU A 83 -27.97 22.56 14.80
CA GLU A 83 -28.71 23.50 15.64
C GLU A 83 -29.80 24.18 14.80
N ASP A 84 -31.03 24.28 15.32
CA ASP A 84 -32.08 25.08 14.68
C ASP A 84 -31.73 26.57 14.85
N VAL A 85 -31.75 27.32 13.76
CA VAL A 85 -31.43 28.74 13.73
C VAL A 85 -32.45 29.54 14.52
N ALA A 86 -33.69 29.08 14.63
CA ALA A 86 -34.69 29.68 15.51
C ALA A 86 -34.21 29.71 16.98
N GLU A 87 -33.34 28.78 17.38
CA GLU A 87 -32.76 28.68 18.72
C GLU A 87 -31.40 29.40 18.85
N GLN A 88 -30.77 29.79 17.73
CA GLN A 88 -29.49 30.51 17.70
C GLN A 88 -29.64 32.01 17.99
N ARG A 89 -28.66 32.59 18.70
CA ARG A 89 -28.64 34.02 19.12
C ARG A 89 -27.62 34.89 18.38
N ASP A 90 -26.85 34.33 17.44
CA ASP A 90 -25.66 34.96 16.87
C ASP A 90 -25.76 35.32 15.37
N GLN A 91 -26.80 34.87 14.66
CA GLN A 91 -27.03 35.24 13.25
C GLN A 91 -28.47 35.68 12.98
N GLY A 92 -28.64 36.92 12.52
CA GLY A 92 -29.92 37.48 12.07
C GLY A 92 -30.20 37.22 10.58
N LEU A 93 -31.48 37.08 10.25
CA LEU A 93 -31.97 37.00 8.88
C LEU A 93 -32.13 38.41 8.29
N ASN A 94 -32.00 38.53 6.98
CA ASN A 94 -32.30 39.78 6.27
C ASN A 94 -33.57 39.62 5.46
N ILE A 95 -34.62 40.36 5.81
CA ILE A 95 -35.96 40.20 5.22
C ILE A 95 -36.46 41.56 4.74
N VAL A 96 -36.94 41.61 3.51
CA VAL A 96 -37.65 42.75 2.94
C VAL A 96 -39.08 42.35 2.64
N LEU A 97 -40.05 43.01 3.25
CA LEU A 97 -41.47 42.79 3.01
C LEU A 97 -41.99 43.92 2.13
N VAL A 98 -42.49 43.60 0.94
CA VAL A 98 -43.14 44.55 0.03
C VAL A 98 -44.64 44.29 0.10
N VAL A 99 -45.41 45.21 0.68
CA VAL A 99 -46.82 44.99 0.99
C VAL A 99 -47.69 46.09 0.38
N ASP A 100 -48.66 45.65 -0.41
CA ASP A 100 -49.66 46.51 -1.04
C ASP A 100 -50.61 47.14 -0.02
N ASN A 101 -50.63 48.48 0.01
CA ASN A 101 -51.54 49.30 0.81
C ASN A 101 -52.45 50.20 -0.05
N SER A 102 -52.74 49.80 -1.30
CA SER A 102 -53.62 50.54 -2.20
C SER A 102 -55.07 50.57 -1.72
N TYR A 103 -55.87 51.50 -2.24
CA TYR A 103 -57.32 51.57 -1.94
C TYR A 103 -58.07 50.28 -2.34
N SER A 104 -57.57 49.54 -3.33
CA SER A 104 -58.22 48.32 -3.82
C SER A 104 -58.27 47.21 -2.76
N MET A 105 -57.24 47.13 -1.90
CA MET A 105 -57.21 46.27 -0.71
C MET A 105 -58.39 46.49 0.23
N LYS A 106 -58.82 47.76 0.39
CA LYS A 106 -59.99 48.13 1.21
C LYS A 106 -61.28 47.65 0.56
N MET A 107 -61.42 47.85 -0.74
CA MET A 107 -62.59 47.44 -1.52
C MET A 107 -62.78 45.92 -1.50
N ARG A 108 -61.68 45.17 -1.51
CA ARG A 108 -61.68 43.70 -1.48
C ARG A 108 -61.73 43.10 -0.08
N LYS A 109 -61.88 43.94 0.96
CA LYS A 109 -61.88 43.54 2.39
C LYS A 109 -60.64 42.73 2.79
N ALA A 110 -59.51 42.96 2.12
CA ALA A 110 -58.28 42.19 2.29
C ALA A 110 -57.37 42.71 3.41
N ILE A 111 -57.56 43.95 3.87
CA ILE A 111 -56.71 44.62 4.87
C ILE A 111 -56.63 43.84 6.19
N SER A 112 -57.76 43.52 6.81
CA SER A 112 -57.73 42.83 8.10
C SER A 112 -57.12 41.41 8.00
N PRO A 113 -57.47 40.61 6.98
CA PRO A 113 -56.83 39.31 6.76
C PRO A 113 -55.32 39.39 6.50
N VAL A 114 -54.83 40.31 5.67
CA VAL A 114 -53.39 40.43 5.39
C VAL A 114 -52.63 40.91 6.63
N LEU A 115 -53.20 41.84 7.40
CA LEU A 115 -52.63 42.28 8.67
C LEU A 115 -52.53 41.13 9.67
N GLY A 116 -53.53 40.25 9.74
CA GLY A 116 -53.50 39.05 10.59
C GLY A 116 -52.42 38.05 10.16
N ALA A 117 -52.27 37.83 8.86
CA ALA A 117 -51.20 36.98 8.33
C ALA A 117 -49.81 37.58 8.55
N MET A 118 -49.68 38.91 8.48
CA MET A 118 -48.40 39.60 8.69
C MET A 118 -48.03 39.59 10.17
N ASP A 119 -49.02 39.67 11.06
CA ASP A 119 -48.79 39.54 12.50
C ASP A 119 -48.20 38.17 12.85
N GLU A 120 -48.74 37.07 12.29
CA GLU A 120 -48.17 35.73 12.47
C GLU A 120 -46.75 35.64 11.88
N PHE A 121 -46.53 36.15 10.66
CA PHE A 121 -45.20 36.15 10.04
C PHE A 121 -44.17 36.95 10.85
N LEU A 122 -44.53 38.16 11.28
CA LEU A 122 -43.67 39.07 12.03
C LEU A 122 -43.46 38.60 13.48
N SER A 123 -44.35 37.77 14.03
CA SER A 123 -44.16 37.19 15.36
C SER A 123 -42.93 36.28 15.47
N LEU A 124 -42.45 35.76 14.33
CA LEU A 124 -41.25 34.93 14.22
C LEU A 124 -39.95 35.75 14.06
N VAL A 125 -40.07 37.06 13.82
CA VAL A 125 -38.92 37.97 13.71
C VAL A 125 -38.28 38.16 15.07
N ARG A 126 -36.96 37.96 15.11
CA ARG A 126 -36.14 38.14 16.30
C ARG A 126 -35.51 39.53 16.31
N PRO A 127 -35.13 40.06 17.49
CA PRO A 127 -34.47 41.38 17.58
C PRO A 127 -33.16 41.51 16.79
N ILE A 128 -32.48 40.40 16.48
CA ILE A 128 -31.25 40.37 15.67
C ILE A 128 -31.53 40.38 14.16
N ASP A 129 -32.76 40.08 13.73
CA ASP A 129 -33.12 40.04 12.32
C ASP A 129 -33.25 41.46 11.76
N ASN A 130 -32.76 41.65 10.54
CA ASN A 130 -32.81 42.92 9.81
C ASN A 130 -34.03 42.92 8.88
N VAL A 131 -35.15 43.43 9.38
CA VAL A 131 -36.43 43.44 8.64
C VAL A 131 -36.78 44.83 8.16
N ASN A 132 -37.14 44.93 6.88
CA ASN A 132 -37.57 46.16 6.22
C ASN A 132 -38.97 45.95 5.65
N VAL A 133 -39.96 46.70 6.12
CA VAL A 133 -41.32 46.74 5.56
C VAL A 133 -41.44 47.93 4.61
N ILE A 134 -41.87 47.67 3.39
CA ILE A 134 -42.04 48.62 2.30
C ILE A 134 -43.50 48.60 1.86
N THR A 135 -44.18 49.72 1.99
CA THR A 135 -45.54 49.93 1.46
C THR A 135 -45.56 51.07 0.44
N PHE A 136 -46.65 51.23 -0.31
CA PHE A 136 -46.74 52.25 -1.35
C PHE A 136 -47.02 53.64 -0.75
N ALA A 137 -46.58 54.69 -1.46
CA ALA A 137 -46.85 56.08 -1.14
C ALA A 137 -47.17 56.88 -2.42
N ASP A 138 -48.14 57.79 -2.36
CA ASP A 138 -48.42 58.67 -3.48
C ASP A 138 -47.25 59.67 -3.67
N PRO A 139 -46.76 59.85 -4.92
CA PRO A 139 -45.60 60.69 -5.19
C PRO A 139 -45.92 62.17 -4.89
N ARG A 140 -45.35 62.70 -3.81
CA ARG A 140 -45.46 64.14 -3.51
C ARG A 140 -44.65 64.96 -4.52
N SER A 141 -45.26 66.02 -5.04
CA SER A 141 -44.62 67.00 -5.93
C SER A 141 -43.52 67.78 -5.20
N SER A 142 -42.29 67.28 -5.25
CA SER A 142 -41.08 68.02 -4.92
C SER A 142 -39.99 67.66 -5.93
N ALA A 143 -39.43 68.68 -6.57
CA ALA A 143 -38.40 68.53 -7.58
C ALA A 143 -37.08 68.09 -6.92
N GLN A 144 -36.84 66.77 -6.88
CA GLN A 144 -35.56 66.08 -7.15
C GLN A 144 -35.52 64.61 -6.71
N THR A 145 -36.59 64.06 -6.10
CA THR A 145 -36.72 62.60 -5.89
C THR A 145 -38.20 62.27 -5.67
N ARG A 146 -38.86 61.62 -6.64
CA ARG A 146 -40.18 61.01 -6.43
C ARG A 146 -39.94 59.70 -5.68
N VAL A 147 -40.27 59.66 -4.40
CA VAL A 147 -40.27 58.42 -3.60
C VAL A 147 -41.72 57.97 -3.45
N SER A 148 -42.07 56.85 -4.09
CA SER A 148 -43.43 56.29 -4.09
C SER A 148 -43.59 55.15 -3.07
N SER A 149 -42.78 55.13 -2.02
CA SER A 149 -42.80 54.07 -0.99
C SER A 149 -42.57 54.60 0.42
N ARG A 150 -43.19 53.97 1.43
CA ARG A 150 -42.88 54.15 2.86
C ARG A 150 -42.05 52.96 3.32
N ILE A 151 -40.90 53.21 3.96
CA ILE A 151 -39.96 52.17 4.41
C ILE A 151 -39.82 52.24 5.93
N THR A 152 -39.99 51.12 6.61
CA THR A 152 -39.73 50.96 8.06
C THR A 152 -38.76 49.82 8.28
N GLN A 153 -37.64 50.11 8.95
CA GLN A 153 -36.64 49.12 9.33
C GLN A 153 -36.66 48.93 10.84
N SER A 154 -36.84 47.69 11.30
CA SER A 154 -36.81 47.35 12.73
C SER A 154 -36.64 45.84 12.92
N GLY A 155 -36.03 45.43 14.04
CA GLY A 155 -36.10 44.04 14.54
C GLY A 155 -37.22 43.81 15.57
N ASP A 156 -37.94 44.88 15.93
CA ASP A 156 -39.10 44.84 16.84
C ASP A 156 -40.39 44.63 16.04
N SER A 157 -40.99 43.45 16.20
CA SER A 157 -42.22 43.05 15.52
C SER A 157 -43.41 43.97 15.84
N ALA A 158 -43.48 44.56 17.03
CA ALA A 158 -44.54 45.48 17.40
C ALA A 158 -44.45 46.79 16.61
N LEU A 159 -43.23 47.32 16.41
CA LEU A 159 -42.99 48.52 15.60
C LEU A 159 -43.29 48.27 14.11
N LEU A 160 -42.88 47.12 13.59
CA LEU A 160 -43.18 46.73 12.19
C LEU A 160 -44.68 46.60 11.96
N ASN A 161 -45.39 45.92 12.86
CA ASN A 161 -46.85 45.77 12.81
C ASN A 161 -47.58 47.10 12.93
N LEU A 162 -47.09 48.00 13.80
CA LEU A 162 -47.68 49.33 13.95
C LEU A 162 -47.54 50.14 12.66
N SER A 163 -46.34 50.19 12.08
CA SER A 163 -46.09 50.87 10.81
C SER A 163 -46.95 50.32 9.67
N LEU A 164 -47.09 48.99 9.58
CA LEU A 164 -47.94 48.36 8.58
C LEU A 164 -49.41 48.75 8.77
N LYS A 165 -49.93 48.78 10.01
CA LYS A 165 -51.30 49.23 10.32
C LYS A 165 -51.51 50.71 9.97
N GLU A 166 -50.54 51.57 10.27
CA GLU A 166 -50.59 52.99 9.91
C GLU A 166 -50.63 53.21 8.39
N SER A 167 -49.93 52.37 7.62
CA SER A 167 -49.92 52.45 6.15
C SER A 167 -51.31 52.27 5.51
N TYR A 168 -52.24 51.58 6.18
CA TYR A 168 -53.62 51.38 5.73
C TYR A 168 -54.61 52.46 6.23
N SER A 169 -54.18 53.35 7.13
CA SER A 169 -55.01 54.49 7.57
C SER A 169 -55.13 55.56 6.49
N ASP A 170 -54.16 55.60 5.57
CA ASP A 170 -54.04 56.53 4.44
C ASP A 170 -53.54 55.75 3.20
N PRO A 171 -54.41 54.92 2.59
CA PRO A 171 -54.04 54.06 1.47
C PRO A 171 -53.80 54.89 0.21
N THR A 172 -52.94 54.39 -0.67
CA THR A 172 -52.63 55.05 -1.95
C THR A 172 -53.73 54.86 -2.97
N ASP A 173 -53.93 55.87 -3.83
CA ASP A 173 -54.89 55.78 -4.94
C ASP A 173 -54.34 54.94 -6.11
N GLY A 174 -53.01 54.79 -6.21
CA GLY A 174 -52.30 54.04 -7.24
C GLY A 174 -51.59 52.78 -6.75
N THR A 175 -51.25 51.88 -7.68
CA THR A 175 -50.43 50.69 -7.39
C THR A 175 -49.00 50.92 -7.89
N TYR A 176 -48.05 51.04 -6.96
CA TYR A 176 -46.63 51.34 -7.19
C TYR A 176 -45.73 50.15 -6.80
N LEU A 177 -46.14 48.95 -7.21
CA LEU A 177 -45.50 47.68 -6.86
C LEU A 177 -44.05 47.63 -7.32
N TYR A 178 -43.76 48.03 -8.56
CA TYR A 178 -42.43 47.95 -9.14
C TYR A 178 -41.46 48.97 -8.52
N ASP A 179 -41.93 50.17 -8.17
CA ASP A 179 -41.14 51.13 -7.42
C ASP A 179 -40.77 50.57 -6.03
N ALA A 180 -41.74 49.98 -5.32
CA ALA A 180 -41.52 49.39 -4.00
C ALA A 180 -40.57 48.18 -4.05
N MET A 181 -40.70 47.30 -5.05
CA MET A 181 -39.77 46.21 -5.29
C MET A 181 -38.36 46.73 -5.61
N GLN A 182 -38.23 47.83 -6.36
CA GLN A 182 -36.94 48.42 -6.67
C GLN A 182 -36.25 48.95 -5.41
N GLU A 183 -36.97 49.63 -4.52
CA GLU A 183 -36.42 50.06 -3.23
C GLU A 183 -35.99 48.86 -2.37
N GLY A 184 -36.79 47.80 -2.36
CA GLY A 184 -36.41 46.54 -1.72
C GLY A 184 -35.10 45.97 -2.26
N LEU A 185 -34.93 45.93 -3.58
CA LEU A 185 -33.69 45.45 -4.21
C LEU A 185 -32.49 46.35 -3.90
N LYS A 186 -32.68 47.68 -3.80
CA LYS A 186 -31.62 48.60 -3.36
C LYS A 186 -31.16 48.30 -1.93
N ILE A 187 -32.10 48.06 -1.01
CA ILE A 187 -31.80 47.65 0.37
C ILE A 187 -31.03 46.33 0.38
N ILE A 188 -31.51 45.33 -0.36
CA ILE A 188 -30.89 43.99 -0.45
C ILE A 188 -29.47 44.05 -0.99
N ARG A 189 -29.21 44.91 -1.98
CA ARG A 189 -27.86 45.10 -2.53
C ARG A 189 -26.86 45.63 -1.50
N ASN A 190 -27.32 46.45 -0.55
CA ASN A 190 -26.49 47.01 0.52
C ASN A 190 -26.31 46.08 1.72
N MET A 191 -27.07 44.98 1.80
CA MET A 191 -26.88 43.94 2.83
C MET A 191 -25.61 43.12 2.58
N PRO A 192 -24.97 42.53 3.61
CA PRO A 192 -23.73 41.77 3.45
C PRO A 192 -23.82 40.67 2.39
N GLU A 193 -22.82 40.59 1.49
CA GLU A 193 -22.84 39.67 0.33
C GLU A 193 -22.98 38.19 0.72
N LYS A 194 -22.37 37.79 1.85
CA LYS A 194 -22.41 36.41 2.37
C LYS A 194 -23.66 36.09 3.19
N SER A 195 -24.48 37.09 3.49
CA SER A 195 -25.71 36.88 4.28
C SER A 195 -26.85 36.40 3.39
N GLN A 196 -27.72 35.57 3.96
CA GLN A 196 -28.97 35.17 3.31
C GLN A 196 -29.95 36.34 3.31
N LYS A 197 -30.62 36.56 2.17
CA LYS A 197 -31.52 37.70 1.93
C LYS A 197 -32.84 37.23 1.36
N PHE A 198 -33.94 37.72 1.93
CA PHE A 198 -35.29 37.36 1.52
C PHE A 198 -36.08 38.59 1.11
N MET A 199 -36.91 38.45 0.08
CA MET A 199 -37.98 39.39 -0.22
C MET A 199 -39.32 38.66 -0.18
N VAL A 200 -40.32 39.18 0.51
CA VAL A 200 -41.70 38.66 0.46
C VAL A 200 -42.61 39.75 -0.08
N ILE A 201 -43.31 39.46 -1.16
CA ILE A 201 -44.12 40.41 -1.90
C ILE A 201 -45.59 40.03 -1.72
N PHE A 202 -46.44 40.99 -1.40
CA PHE A 202 -47.89 40.83 -1.36
C PHE A 202 -48.56 41.92 -2.17
N THR A 203 -49.45 41.55 -3.09
CA THR A 203 -50.22 42.51 -3.88
C THR A 203 -51.56 41.97 -4.34
N ASP A 204 -52.55 42.85 -4.46
CA ASP A 204 -53.88 42.55 -4.98
C ASP A 204 -54.21 43.21 -6.33
N GLY A 205 -53.26 43.98 -6.89
CA GLY A 205 -53.42 44.71 -8.15
C GLY A 205 -52.16 44.70 -9.03
N GLU A 206 -52.34 44.79 -10.35
CA GLU A 206 -51.22 44.97 -11.28
C GLU A 206 -50.59 46.36 -11.10
N ASP A 207 -49.28 46.46 -11.36
CA ASP A 207 -48.62 47.76 -11.37
C ASP A 207 -49.14 48.61 -12.54
N ILE A 208 -49.72 49.76 -12.22
CA ILE A 208 -50.31 50.67 -13.20
C ILE A 208 -49.71 52.09 -13.13
N ASN A 209 -48.84 52.35 -12.15
CA ASN A 209 -48.37 53.72 -11.86
C ASN A 209 -46.86 53.86 -11.74
N SER A 210 -46.07 52.77 -11.69
CA SER A 210 -44.61 52.86 -11.60
C SER A 210 -43.97 53.23 -12.93
N ILE A 211 -42.84 53.94 -12.82
CA ILE A 211 -41.97 54.28 -13.97
C ILE A 211 -41.08 53.09 -14.33
N ILE A 212 -40.78 52.26 -13.33
CA ILE A 212 -39.93 51.08 -13.41
C ILE A 212 -40.62 49.97 -14.22
N LYS A 213 -39.88 49.32 -15.12
CA LYS A 213 -40.39 48.22 -15.93
C LYS A 213 -39.98 46.87 -15.34
N PRO A 214 -40.72 45.78 -15.64
CA PRO A 214 -40.37 44.41 -15.24
C PRO A 214 -38.91 44.02 -15.51
N VAL A 215 -38.36 44.41 -16.66
CA VAL A 215 -36.98 44.11 -17.07
C VAL A 215 -35.94 44.77 -16.15
N ASP A 216 -36.23 45.96 -15.62
CA ASP A 216 -35.32 46.69 -14.74
C ASP A 216 -35.19 45.98 -13.39
N LEU A 217 -36.29 45.39 -12.90
CA LEU A 217 -36.31 44.60 -11.67
C LEU A 217 -35.58 43.26 -11.83
N GLN A 218 -35.78 42.58 -12.96
CA GLN A 218 -35.05 41.37 -13.29
C GLN A 218 -33.54 41.63 -13.37
N LEU A 219 -33.12 42.72 -14.03
CA LEU A 219 -31.72 43.14 -14.07
C LEU A 219 -31.18 43.55 -12.70
N ALA A 220 -32.00 44.20 -11.87
CA ALA A 220 -31.59 44.60 -10.53
C ALA A 220 -31.44 43.41 -9.57
N ALA A 221 -32.27 42.37 -9.73
CA ALA A 221 -32.15 41.11 -9.01
C ALA A 221 -31.00 40.24 -9.54
N ALA A 222 -30.72 40.31 -10.85
CA ALA A 222 -29.63 39.59 -11.47
C ALA A 222 -28.28 39.96 -10.83
N GLY A 223 -27.54 38.95 -10.37
CA GLY A 223 -26.25 39.13 -9.70
C GLY A 223 -26.33 39.34 -8.18
N LEU A 224 -27.52 39.40 -7.58
CA LEU A 224 -27.65 39.34 -6.12
C LEU A 224 -27.38 37.90 -5.64
N LYS A 225 -26.28 37.70 -4.92
CA LYS A 225 -25.97 36.41 -4.27
C LYS A 225 -26.85 36.19 -3.05
N ASN A 226 -27.19 34.92 -2.79
CA ASN A 226 -27.94 34.48 -1.61
C ASN A 226 -29.30 35.19 -1.43
N PHE A 227 -29.94 35.55 -2.54
CA PHE A 227 -31.21 36.26 -2.56
C PHE A 227 -32.34 35.35 -3.04
N THR A 228 -33.45 35.32 -2.30
CA THR A 228 -34.64 34.52 -2.62
C THR A 228 -35.90 35.37 -2.43
N ALA A 229 -36.77 35.41 -3.44
CA ALA A 229 -38.02 36.17 -3.40
C ALA A 229 -39.24 35.25 -3.36
N PHE A 230 -40.18 35.57 -2.49
CA PHE A 230 -41.49 34.93 -2.37
C PHE A 230 -42.59 35.93 -2.72
N ALA A 231 -43.67 35.48 -3.34
CA ALA A 231 -44.76 36.36 -3.73
C ALA A 231 -46.14 35.75 -3.44
N VAL A 232 -47.07 36.59 -2.97
CA VAL A 232 -48.49 36.30 -2.83
C VAL A 232 -49.24 37.14 -3.84
N ASP A 233 -49.84 36.48 -4.82
CA ASP A 233 -50.67 37.09 -5.85
C ASP A 233 -52.14 36.96 -5.47
N TYR A 234 -52.75 38.07 -5.07
CA TYR A 234 -54.18 38.19 -4.79
C TYR A 234 -54.93 38.95 -5.91
N MET A 235 -54.37 39.08 -7.11
CA MET A 235 -54.97 39.81 -8.23
C MET A 235 -56.20 39.09 -8.81
N ASP A 236 -57.17 39.85 -9.35
CA ASP A 236 -58.42 39.33 -9.95
C ASP A 236 -58.21 38.68 -11.33
N ARG A 237 -57.38 37.63 -11.37
CA ARG A 237 -57.06 36.86 -12.57
C ARG A 237 -56.98 35.37 -12.23
N PRO A 238 -57.39 34.47 -13.14
CA PRO A 238 -57.49 33.03 -12.86
C PRO A 238 -56.13 32.35 -12.66
N GLY A 239 -55.07 32.87 -13.28
CA GLY A 239 -53.70 32.36 -13.14
C GLY A 239 -52.80 33.30 -12.34
N LEU A 240 -51.59 32.84 -12.06
CA LEU A 240 -50.54 33.65 -11.45
C LEU A 240 -50.14 34.84 -12.35
N ASP A 241 -49.68 35.92 -11.73
CA ASP A 241 -49.03 37.02 -12.43
C ASP A 241 -47.72 36.54 -13.11
N PRO A 242 -47.53 36.74 -14.43
CA PRO A 242 -46.39 36.19 -15.16
C PRO A 242 -45.07 36.80 -14.72
N PHE A 243 -45.06 38.09 -14.37
CA PHE A 243 -43.86 38.78 -13.94
C PHE A 243 -43.43 38.29 -12.55
N LEU A 244 -44.32 38.32 -11.56
CA LEU A 244 -44.02 37.87 -10.21
C LEU A 244 -43.63 36.40 -10.18
N SER A 245 -44.26 35.56 -11.03
CA SER A 245 -43.86 34.15 -11.21
C SER A 245 -42.41 34.06 -11.70
N SER A 246 -42.10 34.73 -12.81
CA SER A 246 -40.74 34.74 -13.37
C SER A 246 -39.70 35.34 -12.41
N PHE A 247 -40.08 36.33 -11.62
CA PHE A 247 -39.20 36.99 -10.66
C PHE A 247 -38.91 36.10 -9.44
N ALA A 248 -39.95 35.55 -8.80
CA ALA A 248 -39.79 34.69 -7.63
C ALA A 248 -39.03 33.41 -8.00
N GLU A 249 -39.43 32.73 -9.07
CA GLU A 249 -38.78 31.50 -9.52
C GLU A 249 -37.34 31.75 -10.00
N GLY A 250 -37.09 32.89 -10.67
CA GLY A 250 -35.75 33.30 -11.11
C GLY A 250 -34.75 33.55 -9.98
N THR A 251 -35.23 33.72 -8.74
CA THR A 251 -34.40 33.87 -7.52
C THR A 251 -34.37 32.60 -6.67
N GLY A 252 -34.91 31.48 -7.18
CA GLY A 252 -35.03 30.22 -6.45
C GLY A 252 -36.13 30.20 -5.38
N GLY A 253 -36.99 31.22 -5.33
CA GLY A 253 -38.14 31.29 -4.44
C GLY A 253 -39.41 30.79 -5.09
N SER A 254 -40.57 31.25 -4.62
CA SER A 254 -41.86 30.77 -5.14
C SER A 254 -42.99 31.78 -5.00
N ILE A 255 -44.03 31.61 -5.83
CA ILE A 255 -45.25 32.40 -5.80
C ILE A 255 -46.45 31.53 -5.42
N ARG A 256 -47.42 32.10 -4.70
CA ARG A 256 -48.69 31.46 -4.36
C ARG A 256 -49.85 32.34 -4.81
N LYS A 257 -50.85 31.71 -5.44
CA LYS A 257 -52.10 32.38 -5.79
C LYS A 257 -53.04 32.34 -4.59
N ALA A 258 -53.40 33.50 -4.06
CA ALA A 258 -54.50 33.60 -3.12
C ALA A 258 -55.80 33.80 -3.91
N LYS A 259 -56.77 32.89 -3.73
CA LYS A 259 -58.10 32.98 -4.36
C LYS A 259 -59.08 33.72 -3.46
N SER A 260 -58.80 33.73 -2.17
CA SER A 260 -59.63 34.32 -1.12
C SER A 260 -58.74 34.82 0.03
N ALA A 261 -59.30 35.72 0.84
CA ALA A 261 -58.58 36.25 2.00
C ALA A 261 -58.24 35.18 3.07
N SER A 262 -58.94 34.04 3.09
CA SER A 262 -58.59 32.91 3.96
C SER A 262 -57.31 32.18 3.55
N ASP A 263 -56.82 32.40 2.32
CA ASP A 263 -55.59 31.77 1.83
C ASP A 263 -54.33 32.49 2.33
N PHE A 264 -54.45 33.72 2.85
CA PHE A 264 -53.29 34.51 3.25
C PHE A 264 -52.52 33.83 4.38
N LEU A 265 -53.19 33.47 5.48
CA LEU A 265 -52.53 32.90 6.66
C LEU A 265 -51.78 31.59 6.32
N PRO A 266 -52.39 30.60 5.63
CA PRO A 266 -51.66 29.41 5.20
C PRO A 266 -50.45 29.71 4.32
N ILE A 267 -50.58 30.62 3.35
CA ILE A 267 -49.48 30.98 2.42
C ILE A 267 -48.33 31.65 3.18
N PHE A 268 -48.62 32.59 4.08
CA PHE A 268 -47.58 33.25 4.87
C PHE A 268 -46.90 32.31 5.86
N LYS A 269 -47.63 31.33 6.39
CA LYS A 269 -47.06 30.26 7.21
C LYS A 269 -46.13 29.34 6.43
N GLU A 270 -46.48 29.03 5.18
CA GLU A 270 -45.60 28.28 4.27
C GLU A 270 -44.28 29.04 4.00
N PHE A 271 -44.38 30.35 3.73
CA PHE A 271 -43.20 31.18 3.51
C PHE A 271 -42.39 31.36 4.79
N SER A 272 -43.04 31.56 5.93
CA SER A 272 -42.35 31.73 7.21
C SER A 272 -41.60 30.47 7.60
N THR A 273 -42.18 29.29 7.43
CA THR A 273 -41.48 28.03 7.73
C THR A 273 -40.23 27.85 6.87
N THR A 274 -40.29 28.23 5.60
CA THR A 274 -39.13 28.19 4.69
C THR A 274 -38.05 29.22 5.04
N ILE A 275 -38.44 30.40 5.52
CA ILE A 275 -37.52 31.50 5.85
C ILE A 275 -36.86 31.27 7.21
N PHE A 276 -37.64 30.90 8.22
CA PHE A 276 -37.22 30.89 9.63
C PHE A 276 -36.73 29.53 10.14
N HIS A 277 -37.14 28.39 9.58
CA HIS A 277 -36.65 27.07 10.01
C HIS A 277 -35.49 26.58 9.14
N ARG A 278 -34.27 26.82 9.62
CA ARG A 278 -33.00 26.41 9.01
C ARG A 278 -32.09 25.77 10.06
N TYR A 279 -31.21 24.89 9.63
CA TYR A 279 -30.23 24.22 10.47
C TYR A 279 -28.83 24.76 10.24
N ALA A 280 -28.18 25.23 11.29
CA ALA A 280 -26.75 25.45 11.27
C ALA A 280 -26.05 24.12 11.57
N VAL A 281 -25.38 23.55 10.56
CA VAL A 281 -24.63 22.31 10.67
C VAL A 281 -23.15 22.62 10.75
N THR A 282 -22.53 22.34 11.90
CA THR A 282 -21.10 22.47 12.12
C THR A 282 -20.42 21.13 11.81
N PHE A 283 -19.35 21.13 11.04
CA PHE A 283 -18.63 19.93 10.61
C PHE A 283 -17.11 20.16 10.58
N ARG A 284 -16.34 19.07 10.57
CA ARG A 284 -14.90 19.09 10.30
C ARG A 284 -14.48 17.90 9.44
N PHE A 285 -13.47 18.08 8.60
CA PHE A 285 -12.80 16.97 7.94
C PHE A 285 -11.65 16.46 8.83
N LEU A 286 -11.50 15.14 8.94
CA LEU A 286 -10.38 14.55 9.68
C LEU A 286 -9.10 14.67 8.85
N ASN A 287 -7.97 14.81 9.55
CA ASN A 287 -6.68 14.90 8.88
C ASN A 287 -6.27 13.54 8.32
N PRO A 288 -5.67 13.49 7.10
CA PRO A 288 -5.11 12.26 6.59
C PRO A 288 -3.99 11.76 7.51
N PRO A 289 -3.75 10.44 7.57
CA PRO A 289 -2.59 9.89 8.26
C PRO A 289 -1.30 10.52 7.75
N ILE A 290 -0.36 10.79 8.65
CA ILE A 290 0.98 11.27 8.33
C ILE A 290 2.02 10.37 8.99
N GLY A 291 3.24 10.36 8.46
CA GLY A 291 4.26 9.48 9.03
C GLY A 291 5.57 9.49 8.27
N THR A 292 6.46 8.61 8.72
CA THR A 292 7.77 8.37 8.12
C THR A 292 8.09 6.88 8.16
N LEU A 293 9.00 6.46 7.28
CA LEU A 293 9.67 5.17 7.40
C LEU A 293 11.12 5.43 7.84
N SER A 294 11.60 4.67 8.82
CA SER A 294 13.03 4.59 9.14
C SER A 294 13.58 3.22 8.76
N SER A 295 14.88 3.17 8.45
CA SER A 295 15.56 1.95 8.03
C SER A 295 16.76 1.66 8.92
N GLU A 296 16.92 0.39 9.28
CA GLU A 296 18.03 -0.11 10.08
C GLU A 296 18.60 -1.40 9.44
N PRO A 297 19.94 -1.53 9.28
CA PRO A 297 20.94 -0.51 9.55
C PRO A 297 20.93 0.64 8.52
N ALA A 298 21.57 1.76 8.86
CA ALA A 298 21.70 2.90 7.94
C ALA A 298 22.71 2.64 6.81
N THR A 299 23.68 1.75 7.05
CA THR A 299 24.65 1.30 6.05
C THR A 299 24.74 -0.22 6.12
N VAL A 300 24.81 -0.85 4.96
CA VAL A 300 25.14 -2.27 4.79
C VAL A 300 26.45 -2.34 4.02
N ASN A 301 27.43 -3.06 4.56
CA ASN A 301 28.69 -3.30 3.87
C ASN A 301 28.68 -4.72 3.31
N ILE A 302 28.91 -4.79 2.00
CA ILE A 302 29.12 -6.05 1.28
C ILE A 302 30.53 -6.01 0.74
N GLU A 303 31.33 -7.04 1.00
CA GLU A 303 32.68 -7.15 0.47
C GLU A 303 32.90 -8.48 -0.25
N GLU A 304 33.68 -8.44 -1.33
CA GLU A 304 34.15 -9.66 -1.99
C GLU A 304 35.34 -10.24 -1.23
N ILE A 305 35.18 -11.47 -0.77
CA ILE A 305 36.22 -12.28 -0.15
C ILE A 305 36.66 -13.38 -1.10
N THR A 306 37.92 -13.81 -0.98
CA THR A 306 38.41 -14.95 -1.77
C THR A 306 38.13 -16.24 -1.00
N MET A 307 37.37 -17.14 -1.61
CA MET A 307 37.12 -18.49 -1.10
C MET A 307 38.05 -19.48 -1.79
N VAL A 308 38.76 -20.28 -1.01
CA VAL A 308 39.49 -21.46 -1.50
C VAL A 308 38.87 -22.67 -0.85
N ASP A 309 38.15 -23.48 -1.61
CA ASP A 309 37.42 -24.63 -1.08
C ASP A 309 38.02 -25.93 -1.60
N SER A 310 38.47 -26.78 -0.68
CA SER A 310 38.85 -28.17 -0.89
C SER A 310 37.76 -29.09 -0.35
N SER A 311 36.83 -29.45 -1.23
CA SER A 311 35.68 -30.28 -0.89
C SER A 311 36.02 -31.77 -0.93
N PRO A 312 35.50 -32.58 0.02
CA PRO A 312 35.73 -34.02 0.03
C PRO A 312 35.04 -34.68 -1.16
N PHE A 313 35.69 -35.69 -1.74
CA PHE A 313 35.13 -36.42 -2.88
C PHE A 313 34.26 -37.59 -2.39
N LEU A 314 32.94 -37.41 -2.41
CA LEU A 314 31.99 -38.48 -2.12
C LEU A 314 31.80 -39.34 -3.38
N ASN A 315 32.44 -40.51 -3.43
CA ASN A 315 32.44 -41.41 -4.58
C ASN A 315 31.18 -42.28 -4.71
N TYR A 316 30.03 -41.80 -4.21
CA TYR A 316 28.76 -42.50 -4.20
C TYR A 316 27.74 -41.77 -5.08
N ILE A 317 27.01 -42.51 -5.90
CA ILE A 317 25.84 -42.03 -6.63
C ILE A 317 24.63 -42.72 -6.03
N TYR A 318 23.77 -41.98 -5.33
CA TYR A 318 22.58 -42.55 -4.71
C TYR A 318 21.45 -42.69 -5.75
N PHE A 319 20.52 -43.61 -5.49
CA PHE A 319 19.38 -43.91 -6.34
C PHE A 319 18.12 -43.98 -5.51
N ASP A 320 16.99 -43.66 -6.14
CA ASP A 320 15.70 -43.77 -5.47
C ASP A 320 15.28 -45.24 -5.37
N THR A 321 14.43 -45.55 -4.39
CA THR A 321 14.03 -46.92 -4.09
C THR A 321 13.38 -47.58 -5.31
N GLY A 322 13.88 -48.77 -5.67
CA GLY A 322 13.41 -49.54 -6.81
C GLY A 322 13.87 -49.03 -8.19
N MET A 323 14.49 -47.85 -8.25
CA MET A 323 14.86 -47.19 -9.50
C MET A 323 16.33 -47.43 -9.89
N SER A 324 16.58 -47.55 -11.19
CA SER A 324 17.93 -47.60 -11.76
C SER A 324 18.35 -46.35 -12.52
N GLU A 325 17.43 -45.44 -12.81
CA GLU A 325 17.76 -44.18 -13.49
C GLU A 325 18.55 -43.26 -12.55
N ILE A 326 19.52 -42.55 -13.12
CA ILE A 326 20.28 -41.53 -12.38
C ILE A 326 19.29 -40.43 -12.01
N SER A 327 19.22 -40.10 -10.72
CA SER A 327 18.28 -39.09 -10.23
C SER A 327 18.59 -37.70 -10.82
N GLU A 328 17.53 -36.92 -11.05
CA GLU A 328 17.60 -35.56 -11.60
C GLU A 328 18.39 -34.58 -10.72
N ARG A 329 18.67 -34.94 -9.48
CA ARG A 329 19.55 -34.17 -8.59
C ARG A 329 21.01 -34.15 -9.06
N TYR A 330 21.43 -35.11 -9.87
CA TYR A 330 22.76 -35.10 -10.49
C TYR A 330 22.70 -34.40 -11.83
N VAL A 331 23.64 -33.49 -12.06
CA VAL A 331 23.77 -32.83 -13.36
C VAL A 331 24.42 -33.82 -14.32
N THR A 332 23.70 -34.11 -15.40
CA THR A 332 24.18 -34.95 -16.51
C THR A 332 24.03 -34.21 -17.83
N PHE A 333 24.96 -34.46 -18.74
CA PHE A 333 24.91 -33.91 -20.10
C PHE A 333 24.17 -34.84 -21.03
N ALA A 334 23.41 -34.28 -21.97
CA ALA A 334 22.65 -35.06 -22.93
C ALA A 334 23.54 -35.63 -24.06
N GLN A 335 24.65 -34.95 -24.34
CA GLN A 335 25.52 -35.26 -25.48
C GLN A 335 26.99 -34.85 -25.21
N PRO A 336 27.97 -35.44 -25.93
CA PRO A 336 29.38 -35.16 -25.71
C PRO A 336 29.79 -33.70 -25.83
N GLY A 337 29.16 -32.94 -26.73
CA GLY A 337 29.52 -31.52 -26.95
C GLY A 337 29.31 -30.62 -25.73
N GLU A 338 28.43 -31.00 -24.80
CA GLU A 338 28.22 -30.27 -23.54
C GLU A 338 29.39 -30.47 -22.55
N ALA A 339 30.14 -31.57 -22.68
CA ALA A 339 31.28 -31.87 -21.82
C ALA A 339 32.54 -31.04 -22.16
N GLU A 340 32.65 -30.53 -23.38
CA GLU A 340 33.85 -29.81 -23.87
C GLU A 340 34.14 -28.53 -23.07
N GLY A 341 33.09 -27.85 -22.56
CA GLY A 341 33.21 -26.62 -21.79
C GLY A 341 33.24 -26.81 -20.27
N PHE A 342 33.16 -28.05 -19.78
CA PHE A 342 33.08 -28.32 -18.35
C PHE A 342 34.41 -28.06 -17.64
N ALA A 343 34.37 -27.18 -16.65
CA ALA A 343 35.52 -26.73 -15.87
C ALA A 343 35.21 -26.93 -14.38
N ILE A 344 35.98 -27.81 -13.73
CA ILE A 344 35.78 -28.19 -12.33
C ILE A 344 36.03 -26.99 -11.40
N GLU A 345 37.02 -26.17 -11.75
CA GLU A 345 37.46 -24.98 -11.03
C GLU A 345 36.41 -23.86 -10.93
N LYS A 346 35.36 -23.90 -11.77
CA LYS A 346 34.24 -22.95 -11.74
C LYS A 346 33.15 -23.31 -10.73
N LEU A 347 33.16 -24.55 -10.22
CA LEU A 347 32.16 -25.03 -9.26
C LEU A 347 32.42 -24.43 -7.88
N GLN A 348 31.36 -24.02 -7.21
CA GLN A 348 31.38 -23.40 -5.88
C GLN A 348 30.70 -24.33 -4.88
N ASP A 349 31.09 -24.27 -3.61
CA ASP A 349 30.49 -25.09 -2.54
C ASP A 349 30.54 -26.62 -2.74
N THR A 350 30.43 -27.37 -1.65
CA THR A 350 30.54 -28.83 -1.68
C THR A 350 29.36 -29.52 -2.39
N MET A 351 28.14 -29.00 -2.24
CA MET A 351 26.94 -29.64 -2.79
C MET A 351 26.81 -29.48 -4.30
N GLU A 352 27.11 -28.30 -4.87
CA GLU A 352 27.14 -28.13 -6.32
C GLU A 352 28.17 -29.08 -6.95
N LYS A 353 29.38 -29.13 -6.36
CA LYS A 353 30.45 -30.06 -6.76
C LYS A 353 29.96 -31.50 -6.72
N TYR A 354 29.23 -31.89 -5.68
CA TYR A 354 28.67 -33.24 -5.57
C TYR A 354 27.57 -33.52 -6.61
N HIS A 355 26.67 -32.58 -6.90
CA HIS A 355 25.69 -32.79 -7.96
C HIS A 355 26.35 -32.95 -9.34
N GLN A 356 27.54 -32.40 -9.54
CA GLN A 356 28.36 -32.54 -10.74
C GLN A 356 29.30 -33.77 -10.71
N ILE A 357 29.21 -34.66 -9.72
CA ILE A 357 30.21 -35.71 -9.47
C ILE A 357 30.48 -36.60 -10.70
N LEU A 358 29.46 -36.94 -11.49
CA LEU A 358 29.63 -37.74 -12.70
C LEU A 358 30.44 -37.02 -13.78
N ASN A 359 30.27 -35.70 -13.90
CA ASN A 359 31.03 -34.85 -14.80
C ASN A 359 32.47 -34.68 -14.34
N ILE A 360 32.67 -34.55 -13.03
CA ILE A 360 34.01 -34.48 -12.44
C ILE A 360 34.78 -35.80 -12.70
N ILE A 361 34.14 -36.95 -12.50
CA ILE A 361 34.74 -38.26 -12.79
C ILE A 361 35.05 -38.39 -14.28
N GLY A 362 34.09 -38.06 -15.15
CA GLY A 362 34.27 -38.07 -16.60
C GLY A 362 35.46 -37.24 -17.05
N LYS A 363 35.52 -35.98 -16.63
CA LYS A 363 36.65 -35.06 -16.94
C LYS A 363 37.98 -35.61 -16.45
N ARG A 364 38.05 -36.08 -15.20
CA ARG A 364 39.28 -36.64 -14.63
C ARG A 364 39.73 -37.90 -15.36
N LEU A 365 38.82 -38.75 -15.84
CA LEU A 365 39.16 -39.94 -16.64
C LEU A 365 39.64 -39.60 -18.05
N VAL A 366 39.12 -38.52 -18.64
CA VAL A 366 39.65 -37.97 -19.90
C VAL A 366 41.08 -37.46 -19.69
N ASP A 367 41.31 -36.71 -18.62
CA ASP A 367 42.62 -36.12 -18.30
C ASP A 367 43.67 -37.16 -17.87
N ASN A 368 43.22 -38.33 -17.39
CA ASN A 368 44.08 -39.42 -16.94
C ASN A 368 43.81 -40.70 -17.76
N PRO A 369 44.33 -40.80 -18.99
CA PRO A 369 43.97 -41.87 -19.93
C PRO A 369 44.31 -43.29 -19.46
N GLU A 370 45.28 -43.44 -18.55
CA GLU A 370 45.68 -44.73 -17.98
C GLU A 370 44.82 -45.18 -16.79
N ALA A 371 44.05 -44.27 -16.18
CA ALA A 371 43.26 -44.59 -15.00
C ALA A 371 42.15 -45.59 -15.32
N ARG A 372 41.94 -46.57 -14.45
CA ARG A 372 40.85 -47.54 -14.52
C ARG A 372 39.93 -47.41 -13.31
N ILE A 373 38.64 -47.61 -13.53
CA ILE A 373 37.64 -47.55 -12.49
C ILE A 373 36.85 -48.85 -12.36
N THR A 374 36.35 -49.11 -11.16
CA THR A 374 35.34 -50.13 -10.89
C THR A 374 34.06 -49.44 -10.43
N ILE A 375 32.95 -49.75 -11.09
CA ILE A 375 31.61 -49.22 -10.81
C ILE A 375 30.80 -50.35 -10.17
N VAL A 376 30.49 -50.21 -8.88
CA VAL A 376 29.82 -51.24 -8.08
C VAL A 376 28.40 -50.78 -7.74
N GLY A 377 27.40 -51.39 -8.35
CA GLY A 377 26.01 -51.12 -8.02
C GLY A 377 25.56 -51.87 -6.79
N CYS A 378 24.79 -51.19 -5.93
CA CYS A 378 24.23 -51.72 -4.69
C CYS A 378 22.72 -51.44 -4.59
N ASN A 379 22.06 -52.21 -3.74
CA ASN A 379 20.68 -52.07 -3.33
C ASN A 379 20.58 -52.18 -1.80
N SER A 380 19.42 -51.80 -1.26
CA SER A 380 19.18 -51.83 0.19
C SER A 380 18.98 -53.24 0.77
N ASN A 381 18.78 -54.24 -0.09
CA ASN A 381 18.45 -55.62 0.26
C ASN A 381 17.24 -55.76 1.22
N THR A 382 16.33 -54.79 1.19
CA THR A 382 15.10 -54.76 1.98
C THR A 382 13.90 -54.43 1.09
N GLY A 383 12.69 -54.62 1.61
CA GLY A 383 11.45 -54.27 0.90
C GLY A 383 11.40 -54.85 -0.52
N GLU A 384 11.06 -53.99 -1.48
CA GLU A 384 10.99 -54.33 -2.91
C GLU A 384 12.35 -54.50 -3.60
N GLU A 385 13.46 -54.20 -2.93
CA GLU A 385 14.83 -54.35 -3.43
C GLU A 385 15.52 -55.63 -2.93
N LYS A 386 14.87 -56.39 -2.05
CA LYS A 386 15.46 -57.57 -1.41
C LYS A 386 15.92 -58.60 -2.44
N GLY A 387 17.22 -58.89 -2.46
CA GLY A 387 17.84 -59.87 -3.35
C GLY A 387 17.90 -59.48 -4.82
N ARG A 388 17.55 -58.23 -5.20
CA ARG A 388 17.47 -57.77 -6.59
C ARG A 388 18.83 -57.34 -7.14
N LEU A 389 19.68 -58.33 -7.40
CA LEU A 389 21.02 -58.09 -7.93
C LEU A 389 20.99 -57.45 -9.34
N GLU A 390 19.94 -57.72 -10.12
CA GLU A 390 19.71 -57.11 -11.42
C GLU A 390 19.45 -55.59 -11.33
N LEU A 391 18.80 -55.11 -10.27
CA LEU A 391 18.61 -53.68 -10.03
C LEU A 391 19.96 -53.00 -9.78
N SER A 392 20.77 -53.59 -8.89
CA SER A 392 22.14 -53.13 -8.63
C SER A 392 22.96 -53.07 -9.91
N ARG A 393 22.87 -54.10 -10.76
CA ARG A 393 23.55 -54.13 -12.05
C ARG A 393 23.08 -53.01 -12.98
N SER A 394 21.77 -52.81 -13.11
CA SER A 394 21.19 -51.74 -13.93
C SER A 394 21.65 -50.35 -13.49
N ARG A 395 21.74 -50.08 -12.18
CA ARG A 395 22.29 -48.80 -11.65
C ARG A 395 23.73 -48.56 -12.09
N ALA A 396 24.57 -49.58 -11.97
CA ALA A 396 25.98 -49.49 -12.37
C ALA A 396 26.12 -49.34 -13.90
N ASP A 397 25.31 -50.04 -14.68
CA ASP A 397 25.30 -49.93 -16.14
C ASP A 397 24.87 -48.53 -16.62
N LYS A 398 24.00 -47.83 -15.88
CA LYS A 398 23.62 -46.44 -16.19
C LYS A 398 24.76 -45.45 -16.01
N VAL A 399 25.50 -45.56 -14.90
CA VAL A 399 26.71 -44.75 -14.67
C VAL A 399 27.78 -45.06 -15.73
N PHE A 400 27.99 -46.35 -16.02
CA PHE A 400 28.91 -46.78 -17.08
C PHE A 400 28.52 -46.20 -18.45
N ALA A 401 27.25 -46.28 -18.82
CA ALA A 401 26.75 -45.78 -20.10
C ALA A 401 26.95 -44.27 -20.23
N TYR A 402 26.71 -43.52 -19.14
CA TYR A 402 26.95 -42.08 -19.10
C TYR A 402 28.42 -41.73 -19.40
N LEU A 403 29.35 -42.31 -18.63
CA LEU A 403 30.80 -42.06 -18.80
C LEU A 403 31.30 -42.50 -20.19
N ARG A 404 30.79 -43.61 -20.71
CA ARG A 404 31.13 -44.07 -22.05
C ARG A 404 30.63 -43.11 -23.14
N TYR A 405 29.35 -42.76 -23.10
CA TYR A 405 28.71 -42.04 -24.21
C TYR A 405 29.04 -40.56 -24.21
N VAL A 406 28.90 -39.90 -23.05
CA VAL A 406 29.10 -38.45 -22.92
C VAL A 406 30.59 -38.11 -22.87
N TRP A 407 31.35 -38.84 -22.06
CA TRP A 407 32.75 -38.54 -21.80
C TRP A 407 33.72 -39.35 -22.67
N GLY A 408 33.21 -40.24 -23.53
CA GLY A 408 34.04 -41.02 -24.46
C GLY A 408 35.00 -41.99 -23.79
N ILE A 409 34.73 -42.39 -22.53
CA ILE A 409 35.65 -43.27 -21.79
C ILE A 409 35.63 -44.67 -22.39
N ASP A 410 36.83 -45.19 -22.71
CA ASP A 410 37.01 -46.53 -23.26
C ASP A 410 36.43 -47.59 -22.30
N PRO A 411 35.49 -48.44 -22.75
CA PRO A 411 34.92 -49.52 -21.96
C PRO A 411 35.94 -50.42 -21.25
N SER A 412 37.11 -50.65 -21.84
CA SER A 412 38.17 -51.50 -21.25
C SER A 412 38.77 -50.91 -19.98
N ARG A 413 38.56 -49.62 -19.71
CA ARG A 413 39.00 -48.91 -18.50
C ARG A 413 37.99 -48.99 -17.36
N MET A 414 36.80 -49.53 -17.59
CA MET A 414 35.70 -49.52 -16.63
C MET A 414 35.19 -50.94 -16.37
N GLU A 415 35.32 -51.42 -15.13
CA GLU A 415 34.76 -52.70 -14.69
C GLU A 415 33.41 -52.48 -13.99
N VAL A 416 32.37 -53.21 -14.38
CA VAL A 416 31.04 -53.11 -13.75
C VAL A 416 30.77 -54.33 -12.87
N LYS A 417 30.50 -54.09 -11.59
CA LYS A 417 30.09 -55.09 -10.59
C LYS A 417 28.73 -54.75 -10.00
N ALA A 418 28.08 -55.77 -9.45
CA ALA A 418 26.82 -55.63 -8.73
C ALA A 418 26.88 -56.48 -7.46
N GLN A 419 26.34 -55.93 -6.38
CA GLN A 419 26.11 -56.64 -5.12
C GLN A 419 24.80 -56.15 -4.50
N ASN A 420 24.32 -56.84 -3.47
CA ASN A 420 23.17 -56.36 -2.72
C ASN A 420 23.61 -55.17 -1.86
N LEU A 421 24.15 -55.41 -0.67
CA LEU A 421 24.59 -54.31 0.20
C LEU A 421 25.96 -53.72 -0.21
N PRO A 422 26.21 -52.43 0.08
CA PRO A 422 27.53 -51.83 -0.08
C PRO A 422 28.62 -52.50 0.77
N THR A 423 29.89 -52.23 0.45
CA THR A 423 31.05 -52.80 1.18
C THR A 423 31.02 -52.45 2.67
N VAL A 424 30.63 -51.22 2.99
CA VAL A 424 30.35 -50.76 4.35
C VAL A 424 28.89 -50.28 4.38
N PRO A 425 27.94 -51.16 4.74
CA PRO A 425 26.52 -50.82 4.69
C PRO A 425 26.07 -50.03 5.92
N SER A 426 25.14 -49.11 5.69
CA SER A 426 24.40 -48.43 6.76
C SER A 426 23.31 -49.35 7.34
N THR A 427 22.84 -49.06 8.55
CA THR A 427 21.82 -49.88 9.21
C THR A 427 20.49 -49.88 8.44
N SER A 428 20.04 -51.04 7.99
CA SER A 428 18.73 -51.17 7.32
C SER A 428 17.53 -51.15 8.30
N ARG A 429 17.76 -50.87 9.59
CA ARG A 429 16.71 -50.79 10.62
C ARG A 429 15.94 -49.46 10.58
N VAL A 430 16.50 -48.45 9.94
CA VAL A 430 15.91 -47.11 9.82
C VAL A 430 15.85 -46.69 8.35
N PRO A 431 14.85 -45.90 7.93
CA PRO A 431 14.69 -45.49 6.52
C PRO A 431 15.92 -44.80 5.93
N GLU A 432 16.60 -43.96 6.72
CA GLU A 432 17.76 -43.18 6.31
C GLU A 432 18.93 -44.09 5.91
N GLY A 433 19.15 -45.17 6.67
CA GLY A 433 20.17 -46.17 6.37
C GLY A 433 19.79 -47.10 5.21
N VAL A 434 18.49 -47.31 4.96
CA VAL A 434 18.01 -47.98 3.74
C VAL A 434 18.38 -47.15 2.51
N MET A 435 18.11 -45.84 2.52
CA MET A 435 18.45 -44.92 1.42
C MET A 435 19.96 -44.86 1.16
N GLU A 436 20.79 -44.83 2.21
CA GLU A 436 22.25 -44.78 2.07
C GLU A 436 22.86 -46.04 1.43
N ASN A 437 22.16 -47.16 1.47
CA ASN A 437 22.59 -48.41 0.83
C ASN A 437 22.20 -48.47 -0.66
N GLN A 438 21.29 -47.61 -1.12
CA GLN A 438 20.82 -47.54 -2.51
C GLN A 438 21.78 -46.69 -3.33
N ARG A 439 22.96 -47.22 -3.64
CA ARG A 439 24.03 -46.44 -4.29
C ARG A 439 24.86 -47.24 -5.30
N VAL A 440 25.53 -46.50 -6.17
CA VAL A 440 26.69 -46.97 -6.93
C VAL A 440 27.94 -46.42 -6.25
N GLU A 441 28.93 -47.28 -6.00
CA GLU A 441 30.25 -46.90 -5.51
C GLU A 441 31.26 -46.94 -6.65
N ILE A 442 32.07 -45.90 -6.77
CA ILE A 442 33.11 -45.81 -7.81
C ILE A 442 34.48 -45.89 -7.15
N TYR A 443 35.28 -46.86 -7.58
CA TYR A 443 36.67 -47.05 -7.16
C TYR A 443 37.60 -46.77 -8.34
N SER A 444 38.82 -46.33 -8.05
CA SER A 444 39.84 -46.03 -9.06
C SER A 444 41.19 -46.59 -8.61
N ASP A 445 41.98 -47.09 -9.56
CA ASP A 445 43.38 -47.44 -9.32
C ASP A 445 44.30 -46.20 -9.27
N ASN A 446 43.84 -45.08 -9.83
CA ASN A 446 44.52 -43.80 -9.81
C ASN A 446 43.86 -42.86 -8.78
N PRO A 447 44.59 -42.39 -7.75
CA PRO A 447 44.04 -41.52 -6.71
C PRO A 447 43.54 -40.17 -7.23
N ALA A 448 44.07 -39.65 -8.35
CA ALA A 448 43.66 -38.37 -8.92
C ALA A 448 42.19 -38.34 -9.34
N ILE A 449 41.59 -39.49 -9.64
CA ILE A 449 40.17 -39.59 -10.03
C ILE A 449 39.24 -39.26 -8.86
N LEU A 450 39.61 -39.66 -7.64
CA LEU A 450 38.79 -39.55 -6.43
C LEU A 450 39.38 -38.57 -5.40
N ASP A 451 40.30 -37.71 -5.82
CA ASP A 451 40.89 -36.68 -4.97
C ASP A 451 39.89 -35.56 -4.66
N THR A 452 40.16 -34.79 -3.61
CA THR A 452 39.44 -33.57 -3.22
C THR A 452 39.18 -32.63 -4.41
N ILE A 453 38.07 -31.90 -4.37
CA ILE A 453 37.64 -31.00 -5.42
C ILE A 453 37.97 -29.57 -4.99
N ASN A 454 39.03 -29.03 -5.57
CA ASN A 454 39.55 -27.71 -5.24
C ASN A 454 38.98 -26.65 -6.19
N SER A 455 38.50 -25.54 -5.64
CA SER A 455 38.15 -24.35 -6.42
C SER A 455 38.52 -23.08 -5.67
N THR A 456 38.76 -22.01 -6.43
CA THR A 456 38.97 -20.66 -5.92
C THR A 456 38.00 -19.72 -6.58
N TYR A 457 37.19 -19.02 -5.80
CA TYR A 457 36.15 -18.13 -6.29
C TYR A 457 35.98 -16.92 -5.37
N LEU A 458 35.32 -15.88 -5.88
CA LEU A 458 34.91 -14.75 -5.07
C LEU A 458 33.54 -15.06 -4.46
N GLN A 459 33.41 -14.78 -3.17
CA GLN A 459 32.13 -14.82 -2.47
C GLN A 459 31.89 -13.46 -1.83
N GLU A 460 30.63 -13.06 -1.76
CA GLU A 460 30.26 -11.83 -1.09
C GLU A 460 29.88 -12.11 0.36
N GLU A 461 30.49 -11.36 1.27
CA GLU A 461 30.17 -11.36 2.69
C GLU A 461 29.44 -10.05 3.03
N CYS A 462 28.34 -10.17 3.77
CA CYS A 462 27.53 -9.03 4.18
C CYS A 462 27.62 -8.89 5.70
N ASP A 463 27.84 -7.67 6.19
CA ASP A 463 28.03 -7.38 7.62
C ASP A 463 26.73 -7.47 8.45
N THR A 464 25.58 -7.52 7.77
CA THR A 464 24.27 -7.80 8.35
C THR A 464 23.54 -8.89 7.55
N SER A 465 22.64 -9.61 8.19
CA SER A 465 21.76 -10.58 7.52
C SER A 465 20.43 -9.95 7.09
N GLU A 466 20.01 -8.86 7.71
CA GLU A 466 18.69 -8.28 7.51
C GLU A 466 18.69 -6.75 7.39
N ILE A 467 17.65 -6.25 6.72
CA ILE A 467 17.24 -4.84 6.71
C ILE A 467 15.85 -4.75 7.33
N ARG A 468 15.69 -3.84 8.28
CA ARG A 468 14.45 -3.56 9.01
C ARG A 468 13.93 -2.18 8.63
N ILE A 469 12.67 -2.11 8.24
CA ILE A 469 11.96 -0.86 7.98
C ILE A 469 10.88 -0.67 9.04
N VAL A 470 10.91 0.45 9.76
CA VAL A 470 10.00 0.75 10.86
C VAL A 470 9.05 1.89 10.43
N PRO A 471 7.74 1.63 10.30
CA PRO A 471 6.77 2.68 10.04
C PRO A 471 6.42 3.44 11.32
N THR A 472 6.40 4.77 11.25
CA THR A 472 5.82 5.64 12.29
C THR A 472 4.68 6.41 11.66
N ILE A 473 3.44 6.10 12.06
CA ILE A 473 2.22 6.69 11.48
C ILE A 473 1.38 7.31 12.59
N GLU A 474 1.07 8.59 12.44
CA GLU A 474 0.11 9.33 13.24
C GLU A 474 -1.20 9.45 12.46
N ALA A 475 -2.29 8.92 13.00
CA ALA A 475 -3.60 8.93 12.37
C ALA A 475 -4.69 9.30 13.39
N GLU A 476 -5.65 10.14 12.99
CA GLU A 476 -6.87 10.42 13.78
C GLU A 476 -7.91 9.28 13.68
N THR A 477 -7.69 8.36 12.75
CA THR A 477 -8.61 7.30 12.30
C THR A 477 -7.88 5.97 12.16
N VAL A 478 -8.63 4.88 11.97
CA VAL A 478 -8.05 3.55 11.79
C VAL A 478 -7.62 3.40 10.32
N ILE A 479 -6.39 2.95 10.11
CA ILE A 479 -5.91 2.57 8.77
C ILE A 479 -6.75 1.40 8.26
N ASP A 480 -7.37 1.53 7.09
CA ASP A 480 -8.19 0.49 6.48
C ASP A 480 -7.31 -0.48 5.69
N LYS A 481 -6.48 0.05 4.78
CA LYS A 481 -5.60 -0.72 3.90
C LYS A 481 -4.28 0.01 3.63
N TRP A 482 -3.24 -0.77 3.35
CA TRP A 482 -1.92 -0.26 3.03
C TRP A 482 -1.16 -1.20 2.08
N GLN A 483 -0.24 -0.62 1.30
CA GLN A 483 0.71 -1.30 0.44
C GLN A 483 2.11 -0.75 0.75
N PHE A 484 3.04 -1.64 1.07
CA PHE A 484 4.44 -1.37 1.34
C PHE A 484 5.29 -1.87 0.17
N ARG A 485 6.26 -1.07 -0.28
CA ARG A 485 7.21 -1.42 -1.33
C ARG A 485 8.64 -1.21 -0.84
N LEU A 486 9.49 -2.22 -1.02
CA LEU A 486 10.94 -2.11 -0.86
C LEU A 486 11.57 -1.86 -2.22
N LEU A 487 12.45 -0.87 -2.32
CA LEU A 487 13.09 -0.49 -3.58
C LEU A 487 14.62 -0.50 -3.46
N GLY A 488 15.29 -0.96 -4.52
CA GLY A 488 16.74 -0.96 -4.66
C GLY A 488 17.14 -0.25 -5.94
N GLY A 489 17.95 0.81 -5.85
CA GLY A 489 18.28 1.64 -7.01
C GLY A 489 17.05 2.20 -7.75
N GLY A 490 15.93 2.40 -7.03
CA GLY A 490 14.64 2.85 -7.59
C GLY A 490 13.77 1.76 -8.24
N LYS A 491 14.23 0.50 -8.27
CA LYS A 491 13.45 -0.64 -8.77
C LYS A 491 12.77 -1.36 -7.61
N GLU A 492 11.50 -1.73 -7.78
CA GLU A 492 10.79 -2.55 -6.81
C GLU A 492 11.45 -3.92 -6.65
N LEU A 493 11.77 -4.27 -5.40
CA LEU A 493 12.32 -5.56 -5.00
C LEU A 493 11.23 -6.47 -4.43
N LEU A 494 10.33 -5.88 -3.64
CA LEU A 494 9.30 -6.62 -2.93
C LEU A 494 8.12 -5.71 -2.59
N THR A 495 6.92 -6.27 -2.63
CA THR A 495 5.68 -5.61 -2.21
C THR A 495 4.97 -6.44 -1.14
N ARG A 496 4.44 -5.78 -0.11
CA ARG A 496 3.53 -6.37 0.89
C ARG A 496 2.28 -5.52 1.01
N GLU A 497 1.15 -6.16 1.23
CA GLU A 497 -0.14 -5.49 1.40
C GLU A 497 -0.81 -5.98 2.67
N GLY A 498 -1.67 -5.15 3.25
CA GLY A 498 -2.44 -5.54 4.41
C GLY A 498 -3.57 -4.56 4.73
N THR A 499 -4.35 -4.94 5.74
CA THR A 499 -5.47 -4.17 6.28
C THR A 499 -5.24 -3.85 7.74
N GLY A 500 -5.83 -2.77 8.26
CA GLY A 500 -5.65 -2.38 9.66
C GLY A 500 -4.28 -1.72 9.92
N THR A 501 -3.89 -1.71 11.20
CA THR A 501 -2.59 -1.18 11.64
C THR A 501 -1.43 -1.96 10.99
N PRO A 502 -0.48 -1.28 10.31
CA PRO A 502 0.71 -1.94 9.78
C PRO A 502 1.57 -2.62 10.87
N PRO A 503 2.34 -3.66 10.52
CA PRO A 503 3.31 -4.26 11.43
C PRO A 503 4.28 -3.22 12.02
N ALA A 504 4.71 -3.45 13.27
CA ALA A 504 5.68 -2.57 13.94
C ALA A 504 7.03 -2.47 13.20
N SER A 505 7.38 -3.48 12.40
CA SER A 505 8.49 -3.42 11.45
C SER A 505 8.33 -4.42 10.32
N PHE A 506 8.95 -4.13 9.18
CA PHE A 506 9.13 -5.03 8.07
C PHE A 506 10.59 -5.49 8.02
N VAL A 507 10.82 -6.79 8.12
CA VAL A 507 12.17 -7.38 8.11
C VAL A 507 12.40 -8.12 6.80
N PHE A 508 13.57 -7.90 6.21
CA PHE A 508 13.99 -8.47 4.94
C PHE A 508 15.35 -9.13 5.09
N ASP A 509 15.42 -10.42 4.80
CA ASP A 509 16.67 -11.18 4.74
C ASP A 509 17.42 -10.86 3.43
N ILE A 510 18.66 -10.40 3.55
CA ILE A 510 19.49 -9.97 2.42
C ILE A 510 19.84 -11.15 1.52
N LYS A 511 20.06 -12.34 2.10
CA LYS A 511 20.38 -13.55 1.32
C LYS A 511 19.24 -13.91 0.36
N SER A 512 18.00 -13.80 0.83
CA SER A 512 16.78 -14.05 0.05
C SER A 512 16.59 -13.03 -1.09
N LEU A 513 17.09 -11.81 -0.93
CA LEU A 513 17.11 -10.79 -2.00
C LEU A 513 18.24 -11.00 -3.02
N GLY A 514 19.21 -11.88 -2.69
CA GLY A 514 20.44 -12.09 -3.43
C GLY A 514 21.48 -11.03 -3.07
N VAL A 515 22.50 -11.41 -2.30
CA VAL A 515 23.57 -10.51 -1.80
C VAL A 515 24.18 -9.70 -2.94
N HIS A 516 24.51 -10.35 -4.06
CA HIS A 516 25.09 -9.71 -5.24
C HIS A 516 24.19 -8.64 -5.84
N ASN A 517 22.89 -8.95 -5.97
CA ASN A 517 21.94 -7.99 -6.49
C ASN A 517 21.86 -6.77 -5.58
N VAL A 518 21.83 -6.98 -4.26
CA VAL A 518 21.80 -5.90 -3.26
C VAL A 518 23.07 -5.05 -3.35
N ALA A 519 24.25 -5.68 -3.46
CA ALA A 519 25.54 -5.02 -3.59
C ALA A 519 25.57 -4.00 -4.75
N LEU A 520 24.90 -4.32 -5.86
CA LEU A 520 24.83 -3.48 -7.04
C LEU A 520 23.81 -2.32 -6.96
N MET A 521 22.92 -2.29 -5.95
CA MET A 521 21.84 -1.30 -5.86
C MET A 521 22.31 0.07 -5.37
N GLY A 522 23.43 0.15 -4.66
CA GLY A 522 23.98 1.36 -4.05
C GLY A 522 23.17 1.91 -2.86
N GLN A 523 21.85 1.79 -2.89
CA GLN A 523 20.97 2.13 -1.78
C GLN A 523 19.64 1.36 -1.82
N ILE A 524 19.05 1.18 -0.64
CA ILE A 524 17.72 0.64 -0.44
C ILE A 524 16.82 1.70 0.19
N THR A 525 15.63 1.87 -0.37
CA THR A 525 14.56 2.73 0.13
C THR A 525 13.29 1.92 0.34
N ALA A 526 12.33 2.50 1.05
CA ALA A 526 10.99 1.96 1.12
C ALA A 526 9.94 3.05 0.98
N GLU A 527 8.79 2.64 0.48
CA GLU A 527 7.60 3.45 0.33
C GLU A 527 6.41 2.71 0.92
N MET A 528 5.44 3.44 1.47
CA MET A 528 4.17 2.90 1.89
C MET A 528 3.05 3.87 1.50
N ASP A 529 2.07 3.35 0.79
CA ASP A 529 0.81 4.02 0.51
C ASP A 529 -0.31 3.36 1.32
N GLY A 530 -1.31 4.13 1.73
CA GLY A 530 -2.47 3.57 2.39
C GLY A 530 -3.67 4.51 2.43
N GLN A 531 -4.76 3.98 2.97
CA GLN A 531 -6.03 4.67 3.12
C GLN A 531 -6.63 4.34 4.49
N ASP A 532 -7.21 5.34 5.15
CA ASP A 532 -7.98 5.15 6.38
C ASP A 532 -9.45 4.76 6.11
N ASN A 533 -10.18 4.43 7.16
CA ASN A 533 -11.59 4.05 7.07
C ASN A 533 -12.55 5.21 6.71
N GLU A 534 -12.05 6.43 6.58
CA GLU A 534 -12.79 7.63 6.14
C GLU A 534 -12.44 8.03 4.70
N GLY A 535 -11.60 7.24 4.02
CA GLY A 535 -11.20 7.43 2.64
C GLY A 535 -10.00 8.35 2.44
N ASN A 536 -9.38 8.87 3.51
CA ASN A 536 -8.17 9.69 3.41
C ASN A 536 -6.97 8.82 3.05
N THR A 537 -6.19 9.26 2.07
CA THR A 537 -4.98 8.56 1.61
C THR A 537 -3.71 9.17 2.18
N PHE A 538 -2.69 8.35 2.38
CA PHE A 538 -1.35 8.78 2.76
C PHE A 538 -0.28 8.06 1.93
N SER A 539 0.86 8.72 1.77
CA SER A 539 2.06 8.18 1.12
C SER A 539 3.27 8.61 1.95
N ILE A 540 4.04 7.65 2.45
CA ILE A 540 5.23 7.88 3.26
C ILE A 540 6.40 7.11 2.66
N ALA A 541 7.62 7.62 2.86
CA ALA A 541 8.83 6.99 2.36
C ALA A 541 9.96 7.06 3.39
N THR A 542 11.01 6.29 3.16
CA THR A 542 12.25 6.38 3.94
C THR A 542 12.89 7.73 3.75
N ALA A 543 13.05 8.50 4.83
CA ALA A 543 13.69 9.82 4.78
C ALA A 543 15.21 9.73 4.51
N VAL A 544 15.84 8.69 5.05
CA VAL A 544 17.25 8.36 4.83
C VAL A 544 17.30 6.96 4.23
N PRO A 545 17.88 6.76 3.04
CA PRO A 545 18.04 5.43 2.48
C PRO A 545 19.06 4.61 3.27
N THR A 546 18.90 3.29 3.29
CA THR A 546 19.98 2.40 3.70
C THR A 546 21.04 2.39 2.60
N LYS A 547 22.23 2.91 2.89
CA LYS A 547 23.34 2.95 1.94
C LYS A 547 23.94 1.55 1.80
N ILE A 548 24.15 1.10 0.57
CA ILE A 548 24.88 -0.14 0.29
C ILE A 548 26.30 0.24 -0.13
N ASN A 549 27.28 -0.23 0.64
CA ASN A 549 28.69 -0.07 0.34
C ASN A 549 29.23 -1.39 -0.18
N PHE A 550 29.53 -1.47 -1.48
CA PHE A 550 30.08 -2.67 -2.09
C PHE A 550 31.58 -2.49 -2.30
N LEU A 551 32.38 -3.26 -1.59
CA LEU A 551 33.84 -3.25 -1.67
C LEU A 551 34.33 -4.47 -2.47
N ARG A 552 34.67 -4.23 -3.74
CA ARG A 552 35.20 -5.28 -4.61
C ARG A 552 36.65 -5.59 -4.28
N ARG A 553 37.07 -6.83 -4.51
CA ARG A 553 38.46 -7.25 -4.24
C ARG A 553 39.46 -6.41 -5.04
N GLU A 554 39.17 -6.15 -6.32
CA GLU A 554 40.01 -5.34 -7.19
C GLU A 554 40.18 -3.90 -6.67
N GLU A 555 39.11 -3.31 -6.12
CA GLU A 555 39.14 -1.97 -5.53
C GLU A 555 39.98 -1.93 -4.26
N ARG A 556 39.90 -2.97 -3.43
CA ARG A 556 40.77 -3.10 -2.24
C ARG A 556 42.24 -3.16 -2.65
N ILE A 557 42.57 -4.00 -3.64
CA ILE A 557 43.93 -4.11 -4.16
C ILE A 557 44.41 -2.76 -4.72
N ALA A 558 43.58 -2.08 -5.52
CA ALA A 558 43.90 -0.76 -6.07
C ALA A 558 44.15 0.29 -4.98
N GLN A 559 43.46 0.19 -3.85
CA GLN A 559 43.62 1.04 -2.67
C GLN A 559 44.73 0.57 -1.72
N LYS A 560 45.46 -0.50 -2.05
CA LYS A 560 46.46 -1.15 -1.18
C LYS A 560 45.91 -1.57 0.18
N LEU A 561 44.64 -1.96 0.20
CA LEU A 561 43.98 -2.53 1.36
C LEU A 561 44.12 -4.04 1.35
N GLU A 562 44.29 -4.64 2.52
CA GLU A 562 44.32 -6.10 2.64
C GLU A 562 42.97 -6.70 2.23
N SER A 563 42.97 -7.86 1.59
CA SER A 563 41.74 -8.58 1.18
C SER A 563 41.57 -9.85 2.02
N LYS A 564 40.34 -10.14 2.44
CA LYS A 564 40.05 -11.35 3.20
C LYS A 564 40.11 -12.59 2.32
N VAL A 565 40.72 -13.64 2.85
CA VAL A 565 40.76 -14.97 2.25
C VAL A 565 40.26 -15.98 3.28
N ILE A 566 39.35 -16.84 2.84
CA ILE A 566 38.86 -17.97 3.63
C ILE A 566 39.17 -19.25 2.85
N GLU A 567 39.96 -20.13 3.45
CA GLU A 567 40.20 -21.47 2.91
C GLU A 567 39.40 -22.50 3.71
N LYS A 568 38.57 -23.29 3.05
CA LYS A 568 37.80 -24.38 3.66
C LYS A 568 38.33 -25.73 3.19
N TYR A 569 38.59 -26.62 4.13
CA TYR A 569 39.07 -27.97 3.86
C TYR A 569 38.13 -28.97 4.55
N GLY A 570 37.35 -29.69 3.76
CA GLY A 570 36.57 -30.81 4.28
C GLY A 570 37.41 -32.08 4.32
N LEU A 571 37.50 -32.72 5.47
CA LEU A 571 38.15 -34.03 5.57
C LEU A 571 37.30 -35.11 4.88
N ILE A 572 37.99 -36.14 4.38
CA ILE A 572 37.36 -37.28 3.72
C ILE A 572 36.71 -38.15 4.80
N LEU A 573 35.38 -38.18 4.80
CA LEU A 573 34.46 -39.07 5.52
C LEU A 573 35.08 -39.96 6.61
N PHE A 574 34.75 -39.67 7.86
CA PHE A 574 35.02 -40.59 8.96
C PHE A 574 34.08 -41.78 8.87
N GLU A 575 34.60 -43.00 9.06
CA GLU A 575 33.74 -44.19 9.13
C GLU A 575 32.72 -44.07 10.26
N PHE A 576 31.61 -44.80 10.10
CA PHE A 576 30.56 -44.85 11.11
C PHE A 576 31.15 -45.20 12.48
N ASP A 577 30.82 -44.37 13.47
CA ASP A 577 31.26 -44.53 14.86
C ASP A 577 32.78 -44.44 15.11
N ARG A 578 33.55 -43.92 14.16
CA ARG A 578 35.02 -43.78 14.26
C ARG A 578 35.46 -42.32 14.28
N SER A 579 36.59 -42.07 14.94
CA SER A 579 37.28 -40.78 15.00
C SER A 579 38.74 -40.85 14.52
N ASP A 580 39.20 -42.02 14.06
CA ASP A 580 40.59 -42.22 13.64
C ASP A 580 40.88 -41.51 12.31
N LEU A 581 41.99 -40.78 12.24
CA LEU A 581 42.48 -40.18 11.00
C LEU A 581 43.15 -41.24 10.13
N LYS A 582 42.57 -41.50 8.96
CA LYS A 582 43.17 -42.37 7.95
C LYS A 582 44.21 -41.61 7.12
N ASP A 583 45.10 -42.34 6.44
CA ASP A 583 46.19 -41.78 5.62
C ASP A 583 45.74 -40.65 4.68
N ARG A 584 44.56 -40.78 4.04
CA ARG A 584 44.02 -39.74 3.15
C ARG A 584 43.70 -38.43 3.88
N ASN A 585 43.14 -38.51 5.09
CA ASN A 585 42.89 -37.32 5.93
C ASN A 585 44.20 -36.74 6.48
N GLN A 586 45.18 -37.60 6.78
CA GLN A 586 46.49 -37.14 7.21
C GLN A 586 47.18 -36.29 6.13
N VAL A 587 47.03 -36.63 4.84
CA VAL A 587 47.55 -35.82 3.73
C VAL A 587 46.91 -34.43 3.71
N ILE A 588 45.58 -34.34 3.90
CA ILE A 588 44.86 -33.06 3.93
C ILE A 588 45.32 -32.24 5.14
N VAL A 589 45.37 -32.85 6.33
CA VAL A 589 45.84 -32.20 7.56
C VAL A 589 47.27 -31.67 7.40
N ASN A 590 48.20 -32.46 6.85
CA ASN A 590 49.57 -32.04 6.59
C ASN A 590 49.67 -30.88 5.59
N ARG A 591 48.80 -30.87 4.57
CA ARG A 591 48.71 -29.76 3.61
C ARG A 591 48.24 -28.47 4.31
N VAL A 592 47.21 -28.56 5.14
CA VAL A 592 46.70 -27.43 5.94
C VAL A 592 47.76 -26.90 6.90
N ILE A 593 48.50 -27.80 7.58
CA ILE A 593 49.62 -27.46 8.46
C ILE A 593 50.71 -26.68 7.72
N THR A 594 51.11 -27.18 6.54
CA THR A 594 52.13 -26.53 5.70
C THR A 594 51.66 -25.16 5.23
N ARG A 595 50.37 -25.05 4.87
CA ARG A 595 49.75 -23.79 4.44
C ARG A 595 49.70 -22.79 5.58
N MET A 596 49.25 -23.19 6.77
CA MET A 596 49.21 -22.33 7.95
C MET A 596 50.59 -21.78 8.33
N ALA A 597 51.65 -22.59 8.22
CA ALA A 597 53.03 -22.15 8.51
C ALA A 597 53.53 -21.03 7.57
N GLN A 598 52.91 -20.85 6.41
CA GLN A 598 53.22 -19.77 5.46
C GLN A 598 52.46 -18.47 5.77
N LEU A 599 51.45 -18.52 6.65
CA LEU A 599 50.53 -17.41 6.92
C LEU A 599 50.80 -16.84 8.33
N GLN A 600 51.41 -15.66 8.41
CA GLN A 600 51.88 -15.08 9.68
C GLN A 600 50.77 -14.68 10.66
N SER A 601 49.49 -14.63 10.25
CA SER A 601 48.37 -14.19 11.11
C SER A 601 47.05 -14.92 10.80
N ALA A 602 47.11 -16.14 10.27
CA ALA A 602 45.90 -16.92 10.02
C ALA A 602 45.26 -17.43 11.31
N ALA A 603 43.95 -17.30 11.41
CA ALA A 603 43.13 -18.02 12.36
C ALA A 603 42.64 -19.34 11.74
N MET A 604 42.48 -20.38 12.56
CA MET A 604 42.00 -21.68 12.15
C MET A 604 40.86 -22.15 13.05
N ASP A 605 39.76 -22.56 12.45
CA ASP A 605 38.65 -23.22 13.13
C ASP A 605 38.47 -24.65 12.63
N ILE A 606 38.30 -25.59 13.55
CA ILE A 606 38.11 -27.01 13.26
C ILE A 606 36.73 -27.43 13.79
N ALA A 607 35.75 -27.56 12.89
CA ALA A 607 34.39 -27.95 13.24
C ALA A 607 34.14 -29.41 12.89
N GLY A 608 33.81 -30.22 13.90
CA GLY A 608 33.39 -31.61 13.71
C GLY A 608 31.87 -31.70 13.57
N HIS A 609 31.41 -32.48 12.60
CA HIS A 609 29.98 -32.69 12.34
C HIS A 609 29.62 -34.19 12.35
N THR A 610 28.33 -34.46 12.53
CA THR A 610 27.71 -35.78 12.42
C THR A 610 26.37 -35.67 11.71
N ASP A 611 25.92 -36.78 11.12
CA ASP A 611 24.53 -36.88 10.63
C ASP A 611 23.52 -37.04 11.80
N ILE A 612 22.24 -37.08 11.45
CA ILE A 612 21.13 -37.23 12.39
C ILE A 612 20.90 -38.67 12.89
N ILE A 613 21.55 -39.67 12.30
CA ILE A 613 21.38 -41.09 12.67
C ILE A 613 22.13 -41.35 13.99
N GLY A 614 21.38 -41.58 15.06
CA GLY A 614 21.94 -41.90 16.38
C GLY A 614 21.27 -41.12 17.50
N LYS A 615 21.86 -41.15 18.69
CA LYS A 615 21.43 -40.29 19.80
C LYS A 615 22.17 -38.97 19.72
N GLU A 616 21.46 -37.85 19.87
CA GLU A 616 22.03 -36.50 19.78
C GLU A 616 23.25 -36.29 20.68
N ASP A 617 23.13 -36.56 21.99
CA ASP A 617 24.24 -36.46 22.97
C ASP A 617 25.48 -37.27 22.56
N TYR A 618 25.25 -38.40 21.90
CA TYR A 618 26.32 -39.26 21.42
C TYR A 618 27.02 -38.64 20.21
N ASN A 619 26.23 -38.12 19.27
CA ASN A 619 26.68 -37.51 18.03
C ASN A 619 27.47 -36.22 18.29
N ILE A 620 27.03 -35.38 19.24
CA ILE A 620 27.80 -34.21 19.71
C ILE A 620 29.19 -34.64 20.20
N LYS A 621 29.26 -35.61 21.13
CA LYS A 621 30.55 -36.11 21.66
C LYS A 621 31.42 -36.77 20.60
N LEU A 622 30.83 -37.46 19.63
CA LEU A 622 31.58 -38.08 18.53
C LEU A 622 32.18 -37.01 17.61
N SER A 623 31.42 -35.97 17.29
CA SER A 623 31.88 -34.85 16.47
C SER A 623 33.03 -34.09 17.14
N GLU A 624 32.94 -33.87 18.45
CA GLU A 624 33.99 -33.24 19.26
C GLU A 624 35.26 -34.11 19.29
N ARG A 625 35.13 -35.43 19.46
CA ARG A 625 36.28 -36.35 19.38
C ARG A 625 36.97 -36.30 18.02
N ARG A 626 36.22 -36.20 16.92
CA ARG A 626 36.79 -36.08 15.56
C ARG A 626 37.55 -34.76 15.38
N ALA A 627 36.96 -33.65 15.80
CA ALA A 627 37.62 -32.34 15.76
C ALA A 627 38.88 -32.30 16.64
N SER A 628 38.80 -32.88 17.85
CA SER A 628 39.93 -33.01 18.78
C SER A 628 41.06 -33.88 18.21
N ALA A 629 40.74 -34.97 17.50
CA ALA A 629 41.76 -35.81 16.86
C ALA A 629 42.53 -35.05 15.77
N VAL A 630 41.83 -34.23 14.96
CA VAL A 630 42.45 -33.34 13.96
C VAL A 630 43.34 -32.31 14.62
N TYR A 631 42.83 -31.64 15.66
CA TYR A 631 43.59 -30.68 16.45
C TYR A 631 44.86 -31.31 17.05
N GLY A 632 44.75 -32.49 17.65
CA GLY A 632 45.88 -33.24 18.21
C GLY A 632 46.93 -33.58 17.15
N ALA A 633 46.52 -34.05 15.98
CA ALA A 633 47.44 -34.32 14.87
C ALA A 633 48.19 -33.06 14.39
N MET A 634 47.55 -31.88 14.47
CA MET A 634 48.22 -30.61 14.15
C MET A 634 49.23 -30.20 15.22
N LEU A 635 48.94 -30.41 16.52
CA LEU A 635 49.88 -30.12 17.62
C LEU A 635 51.19 -30.90 17.49
N GLU A 636 51.12 -32.18 17.13
CA GLU A 636 52.28 -33.06 17.03
C GLU A 636 53.30 -32.60 15.97
N THR A 637 52.86 -31.81 14.99
CA THR A 637 53.72 -31.30 13.91
C THR A 637 54.47 -30.01 14.25
N GLY A 638 54.29 -29.46 15.45
CA GLY A 638 55.10 -28.34 15.95
C GLY A 638 54.67 -26.94 15.48
N ILE A 639 53.44 -26.78 14.96
CA ILE A 639 52.84 -25.44 14.79
C ILE A 639 52.83 -24.75 16.17
N ALA A 640 53.21 -23.47 16.23
CA ALA A 640 53.07 -22.66 17.45
C ALA A 640 51.57 -22.44 17.75
N VAL A 641 50.95 -23.42 18.39
CA VAL A 641 49.52 -23.48 18.67
C VAL A 641 49.21 -22.59 19.86
N GLY A 642 49.20 -21.27 19.60
CA GLY A 642 48.66 -20.28 20.52
C GLY A 642 47.15 -20.14 20.36
N SER A 643 46.63 -18.98 20.73
CA SER A 643 45.22 -18.58 20.66
C SER A 643 44.62 -18.45 19.25
N GLN A 644 45.18 -19.10 18.24
CA GLN A 644 44.83 -18.96 16.81
C GLN A 644 44.17 -20.22 16.22
N ILE A 645 44.12 -21.35 16.94
CA ILE A 645 43.43 -22.57 16.49
C ILE A 645 42.34 -22.91 17.51
N THR A 646 41.09 -23.01 17.04
CA THR A 646 39.96 -23.49 17.85
C THR A 646 39.39 -24.79 17.28
N TYR A 647 38.75 -25.59 18.12
CA TYR A 647 37.97 -26.74 17.66
C TYR A 647 36.66 -26.87 18.44
N VAL A 648 35.63 -27.37 17.76
CA VAL A 648 34.29 -27.58 18.33
C VAL A 648 33.65 -28.83 17.73
N GLY A 649 32.79 -29.49 18.52
CA GLY A 649 31.90 -30.54 18.04
C GLY A 649 30.47 -30.02 17.92
N ASP A 650 30.03 -29.68 16.71
CA ASP A 650 28.69 -29.13 16.46
C ASP A 650 27.60 -30.22 16.44
N GLY A 651 28.00 -31.49 16.39
CA GLY A 651 27.08 -32.61 16.33
C GLY A 651 26.11 -32.50 15.13
N PRO A 652 24.85 -32.92 15.29
CA PRO A 652 23.82 -32.79 14.25
C PRO A 652 23.03 -31.46 14.34
N ASN A 653 23.37 -30.56 15.25
CA ASN A 653 22.51 -29.42 15.62
C ASN A 653 22.61 -28.23 14.66
N ASN A 654 23.71 -28.14 13.92
CA ASN A 654 23.90 -27.19 12.84
C ASN A 654 24.57 -27.90 11.65
N PRO A 655 23.83 -28.79 10.96
CA PRO A 655 24.42 -29.62 9.92
C PRO A 655 24.77 -28.76 8.70
N PRO A 656 26.00 -28.86 8.17
CA PRO A 656 26.40 -28.11 6.97
C PRO A 656 25.55 -28.44 5.73
N TYR A 657 24.97 -29.65 5.69
CA TYR A 657 24.19 -30.16 4.58
C TYR A 657 22.88 -30.80 5.06
N ASP A 658 21.91 -30.92 4.15
CA ASP A 658 20.59 -31.47 4.45
C ASP A 658 20.66 -32.94 4.88
N ASN A 659 20.12 -33.26 6.07
CA ASN A 659 20.10 -34.62 6.60
C ASN A 659 18.98 -35.48 6.00
N ASP A 660 18.03 -34.91 5.25
CA ASP A 660 16.95 -35.68 4.63
C ASP A 660 17.44 -36.50 3.41
N ILE A 661 18.53 -36.06 2.78
CA ILE A 661 19.14 -36.73 1.63
C ILE A 661 20.40 -37.55 2.02
N PRO A 662 20.64 -38.72 1.40
CA PRO A 662 21.74 -39.61 1.80
C PRO A 662 23.13 -39.02 1.56
N GLU A 663 23.30 -38.20 0.52
CA GLU A 663 24.53 -37.45 0.26
C GLU A 663 24.82 -36.40 1.31
N GLY A 664 23.83 -35.65 1.76
CA GLY A 664 24.01 -34.64 2.81
C GLY A 664 24.37 -35.30 4.13
N ARG A 665 23.74 -36.43 4.49
CA ARG A 665 24.17 -37.25 5.65
C ARG A 665 25.59 -37.77 5.52
N ALA A 666 25.99 -38.24 4.35
CA ALA A 666 27.37 -38.66 4.13
C ALA A 666 28.34 -37.49 4.33
N LEU A 667 28.06 -36.34 3.72
CA LEU A 667 28.90 -35.15 3.82
C LEU A 667 28.90 -34.52 5.23
N ASN A 668 27.83 -34.69 6.02
CA ASN A 668 27.78 -34.26 7.42
C ASN A 668 28.69 -35.08 8.34
N ARG A 669 29.13 -36.29 7.94
CA ARG A 669 30.10 -37.10 8.69
C ARG A 669 31.54 -36.64 8.43
N THR A 670 31.80 -35.37 8.67
CA THR A 670 33.06 -34.71 8.30
C THR A 670 33.64 -33.87 9.43
N VAL A 671 34.89 -33.42 9.23
CA VAL A 671 35.48 -32.30 9.95
C VAL A 671 35.83 -31.25 8.90
N ILE A 672 35.39 -30.01 9.13
CA ILE A 672 35.71 -28.87 8.27
C ILE A 672 36.78 -28.05 8.99
N ILE A 673 37.89 -27.82 8.30
CA ILE A 673 38.94 -26.91 8.76
C ILE A 673 38.81 -25.62 7.96
N THR A 674 38.65 -24.49 8.64
CA THR A 674 38.53 -23.17 8.03
C THR A 674 39.75 -22.33 8.42
N LEU A 675 40.53 -21.88 7.44
CA LEU A 675 41.58 -20.89 7.62
C LEU A 675 41.05 -19.50 7.23
N MET A 676 41.26 -18.51 8.07
CA MET A 676 40.88 -17.12 7.83
C MET A 676 42.08 -16.20 7.98
N TYR A 677 42.38 -15.42 6.96
CA TYR A 677 43.50 -14.49 6.97
C TYR A 677 43.29 -13.35 5.98
N THR A 678 44.19 -12.37 6.00
CA THR A 678 44.21 -11.27 5.05
C THR A 678 45.46 -11.33 4.17
N GLU A 679 45.31 -11.02 2.88
CA GLU A 679 46.42 -10.90 1.93
C GLU A 679 46.63 -9.44 1.54
N ASN A 680 47.90 -9.02 1.47
CA ASN A 680 48.26 -7.72 0.92
C ASN A 680 47.97 -7.71 -0.59
N GLY A 681 47.38 -6.62 -1.09
CA GLY A 681 47.30 -6.40 -2.53
C GLY A 681 48.68 -6.05 -3.09
N GLU A 682 49.45 -7.08 -3.47
CA GLU A 682 50.66 -6.92 -4.31
C GLU A 682 50.33 -7.01 -5.80
#